data_AF-A0A3D1LP25-F1
#
_entry.id   AF-A0A3D1LP25-F1
#
_cell.length_a   1.000
_cell.length_b   1.000
_cell.length_c   1.000
_cell.angle_alpha   90.00
_cell.angle_beta   90.00
_cell.angle_gamma   90.00
#
_symmetry.space_group_name_H-M   'P 1'
#
loop_
_entity.id
_entity.type
_entity.pdbx_description
1 polymer ?
#
loop_
_entity_poly.entity_id
_entity_poly.type
_entity_poly.pdbx_seq_one_letter_code
_entity_poly.pdbx_strand_id
1 'polypeptide(L)'
;MFIWIGNHYYYLFAFAILVVLLWNSVVIVGGNEIALIERRWFGSKMPQGRVVALGNEVGIQARTLGPGLHFLIPFIYKATKSVFTEILENEIGLIESVDGSSIPSGRIFAAVVAGHNSFQDGEAFIKNGGQKGPQIEILPPGKYRINPYLFKLTKGNVTEIKDFEIGIVESVDGVAIPEGKIFAQAVEGHSSFQNGDIFINNGGQKGPQIEIIPPGNYRINPYLFKVTKSSATKIGDGEIGLVESADGSAIPAGRIFATVVPGHNSFQSGQDFIKNGGQKGPQTEILPPGVYRIHPNLFKITKAQAVIIAKGEVGMVTAQDGSPIPMGRLLAQSVTGHSNYENGEAFLKNGGQKGPQIDVLLPGTYRINLNLFNIQIAPAAVIEANKIGLVTALDGIPLPEREYVASPVTGHNDYQDGSAFLTKNGQRGPQLDVLRPGTYYVNPFMFSVAIDDVAVIERGQVGVIVSNVGEDPTEEMKKRLGSTQAGASAEEGKEKYVVPKGFRGIQEEVAGPGRYYLNRRAFMCYIIDTTNITIDWDDQAETRFDQLTVISKDGFPIQVSVKVVIRVRPDQAPYMVAKVGSIDNLILHVIHPMIDSSFRNQASTASAMNFLQSRSEEQTKAESRARIDLERYHVECVSVLICQIKLPEDLMQTQTKRIIAEQQQEMYKMEQRSQAERTEMEKMRATADQQPTLVASEIAVKVATQRKTEMITLAEGNAESKALDGIGEGKRLKAIGDGEASKIAAIGEATAQAYNKQQEAIGEEAIKQIKIVELIAAAIENGKIKIVPDVLVTGGGSAGDGLMGQLSRLLPGVDLNALVKKQG
;
A
#
# COMPACT_ATOMS: atom_id res chain seq x y z
N MET A 1 -7.37 154.71 43.09
CA MET A 1 -7.42 153.91 41.84
C MET A 1 -6.38 152.79 41.77
N PHE A 2 -5.27 152.82 42.54
CA PHE A 2 -4.25 151.75 42.55
C PHE A 2 -4.48 150.60 43.55
N ILE A 3 -5.45 150.70 44.46
CA ILE A 3 -5.80 149.62 45.42
C ILE A 3 -6.85 148.65 44.84
N TRP A 4 -7.50 149.01 43.73
CA TRP A 4 -8.51 148.18 43.07
C TRP A 4 -7.89 147.11 42.15
N ILE A 5 -6.65 147.30 41.70
CA ILE A 5 -5.96 146.38 40.78
C ILE A 5 -5.26 145.24 41.55
N GLY A 6 -4.77 145.48 42.77
CA GLY A 6 -4.06 144.47 43.57
C GLY A 6 -4.93 143.32 44.10
N ASN A 7 -6.20 143.60 44.44
CA ASN A 7 -7.13 142.56 44.92
C ASN A 7 -7.57 141.59 43.80
N HIS A 8 -7.55 142.02 42.53
CA HIS A 8 -7.94 141.16 41.41
C HIS A 8 -6.85 140.16 41.01
N TYR A 9 -5.56 140.42 41.32
CA TYR A 9 -4.48 139.46 41.07
C TYR A 9 -4.60 138.21 41.95
N TYR A 10 -5.05 138.32 43.20
CA TYR A 10 -5.32 137.14 44.04
C TYR A 10 -6.48 136.31 43.50
N TYR A 11 -7.55 136.94 43.01
CA TYR A 11 -8.65 136.22 42.35
C TYR A 11 -8.24 135.62 41.00
N LEU A 12 -7.43 136.31 40.19
CA LEU A 12 -6.89 135.78 38.93
C LEU A 12 -5.90 134.65 39.16
N PHE A 13 -5.05 134.73 40.20
CA PHE A 13 -4.11 133.68 40.58
C PHE A 13 -4.83 132.48 41.19
N ALA A 14 -5.81 132.70 42.08
CA ALA A 14 -6.68 131.66 42.60
C ALA A 14 -7.53 131.02 41.49
N PHE A 15 -8.01 131.80 40.53
CA PHE A 15 -8.72 131.31 39.34
C PHE A 15 -7.79 130.54 38.41
N ALA A 16 -6.55 130.99 38.18
CA ALA A 16 -5.56 130.26 37.40
C ALA A 16 -5.18 128.94 38.08
N ILE A 17 -4.97 128.94 39.40
CA ILE A 17 -4.77 127.73 40.20
C ILE A 17 -5.99 126.82 40.08
N LEU A 18 -7.20 127.34 40.25
CA LEU A 18 -8.46 126.59 40.13
C LEU A 18 -8.61 125.98 38.74
N VAL A 19 -8.32 126.72 37.67
CA VAL A 19 -8.37 126.25 36.28
C VAL A 19 -7.31 125.19 36.02
N VAL A 20 -6.08 125.37 36.50
CA VAL A 20 -5.02 124.36 36.43
C VAL A 20 -5.40 123.11 37.23
N LEU A 21 -6.03 123.28 38.40
CA LEU A 21 -6.55 122.18 39.22
C LEU A 21 -7.64 121.43 38.48
N LEU A 22 -8.64 122.13 37.92
CA LEU A 22 -9.74 121.55 37.16
C LEU A 22 -9.24 120.84 35.89
N TRP A 23 -8.31 121.46 35.15
CA TRP A 23 -7.71 120.89 33.95
C TRP A 23 -6.93 119.61 34.25
N ASN A 24 -6.09 119.63 35.29
CA ASN A 24 -5.34 118.45 35.73
C ASN A 24 -6.22 117.44 36.49
N SER A 25 -7.46 117.80 36.86
CA SER A 25 -8.39 116.88 37.53
C SER A 25 -9.15 115.99 36.56
N VAL A 26 -9.19 116.33 35.27
CA VAL A 26 -9.92 115.53 34.27
C VAL A 26 -9.02 114.42 33.74
N VAL A 27 -9.40 113.17 34.00
CA VAL A 27 -8.74 111.98 33.47
C VAL A 27 -9.68 111.30 32.49
N ILE A 28 -9.30 111.32 31.21
CA ILE A 28 -10.03 110.62 30.14
C ILE A 28 -9.37 109.28 29.91
N VAL A 29 -10.12 108.20 30.13
CA VAL A 29 -9.67 106.82 29.91
C VAL A 29 -10.21 106.34 28.57
N GLY A 30 -9.33 105.89 27.67
CA GLY A 30 -9.71 105.42 26.33
C GLY A 30 -10.56 104.15 26.36
N GLY A 31 -11.24 103.85 25.25
CA GLY A 31 -12.15 102.70 25.14
C GLY A 31 -11.52 101.32 25.40
N ASN A 32 -10.20 101.20 25.21
CA ASN A 32 -9.41 99.97 25.44
C ASN A 32 -8.42 100.11 26.60
N GLU A 33 -8.62 101.10 27.48
CA GLU A 33 -7.72 101.40 28.58
C GLU A 33 -8.44 101.33 29.93
N ILE A 34 -7.71 101.00 30.98
CA ILE A 34 -8.08 101.25 32.37
C ILE A 34 -7.16 102.31 32.95
N ALA A 35 -7.65 103.09 33.91
CA ALA A 35 -6.79 103.92 34.75
C ALA A 35 -6.57 103.29 36.13
N LEU A 36 -5.29 103.10 36.46
CA LEU A 36 -4.78 102.66 37.74
C LEU A 36 -4.59 103.91 38.61
N ILE A 37 -5.22 103.93 39.79
CA ILE A 37 -5.18 105.09 40.66
C ILE A 37 -4.16 104.86 41.79
N GLU A 38 -3.24 105.80 41.98
CA GLU A 38 -2.37 105.87 43.15
C GLU A 38 -2.80 107.06 44.02
N ARG A 39 -3.05 106.82 45.32
CA ARG A 39 -3.36 107.88 46.30
C ARG A 39 -2.09 108.24 47.09
N ARG A 40 -1.66 109.50 47.08
CA ARG A 40 -0.27 109.86 47.49
C ARG A 40 -0.10 110.46 48.89
N TRP A 41 -1.03 111.30 49.38
CA TRP A 41 -0.76 112.14 50.58
C TRP A 41 -1.80 112.09 51.70
N PHE A 42 -3.08 111.85 51.41
CA PHE A 42 -4.15 111.94 52.42
C PHE A 42 -4.84 110.60 52.59
N GLY A 43 -4.89 110.02 53.79
CA GLY A 43 -5.58 108.74 54.04
C GLY A 43 -4.95 107.89 55.14
N SER A 44 -5.51 106.71 55.39
CA SER A 44 -4.92 105.72 56.31
C SER A 44 -3.67 105.09 55.71
N LYS A 45 -2.67 104.75 56.53
CA LYS A 45 -1.50 103.99 56.05
C LYS A 45 -1.90 102.54 55.76
N MET A 46 -1.40 101.97 54.66
CA MET A 46 -1.62 100.55 54.34
C MET A 46 -1.01 99.64 55.41
N PRO A 47 -1.68 98.52 55.75
CA PRO A 47 -1.11 97.48 56.62
C PRO A 47 0.22 96.93 56.08
N GLN A 48 1.15 96.58 56.97
CA GLN A 48 2.47 96.07 56.59
C GLN A 48 2.34 94.74 55.83
N GLY A 49 3.01 94.63 54.67
CA GLY A 49 2.98 93.44 53.81
C GLY A 49 1.98 93.48 52.65
N ARG A 50 1.07 94.46 52.62
CA ARG A 50 0.13 94.71 51.51
C ARG A 50 0.77 95.61 50.43
N VAL A 51 0.53 95.28 49.17
CA VAL A 51 1.05 95.96 47.97
C VAL A 51 0.01 96.90 47.35
N VAL A 52 -1.29 96.61 47.51
CA VAL A 52 -2.38 97.46 47.02
C VAL A 52 -3.25 98.05 48.14
N ALA A 53 -3.68 99.29 47.98
CA ALA A 53 -4.51 100.05 48.90
C ALA A 53 -6.02 99.79 48.66
N LEU A 54 -6.80 99.80 49.75
CA LEU A 54 -8.26 99.73 49.71
C LEU A 54 -8.89 101.06 50.12
N GLY A 55 -9.91 101.51 49.39
CA GLY A 55 -10.75 102.67 49.72
C GLY A 55 -9.98 103.96 50.01
N ASN A 56 -9.80 104.27 51.30
CA ASN A 56 -9.16 105.50 51.78
C ASN A 56 -7.68 105.36 52.14
N GLU A 57 -7.05 104.20 51.86
CA GLU A 57 -5.64 103.96 52.13
C GLU A 57 -4.72 104.67 51.11
N VAL A 58 -3.55 105.11 51.56
CA VAL A 58 -2.51 105.73 50.74
C VAL A 58 -1.68 104.65 50.03
N GLY A 59 -1.61 104.67 48.70
CA GLY A 59 -0.96 103.66 47.86
C GLY A 59 -1.65 103.43 46.52
N ILE A 60 -1.13 102.49 45.72
CA ILE A 60 -1.75 102.03 44.47
C ILE A 60 -3.06 101.30 44.82
N GLN A 61 -4.18 101.79 44.33
CA GLN A 61 -5.50 101.25 44.67
C GLN A 61 -5.74 99.90 43.98
N ALA A 62 -6.45 99.00 44.68
CA ALA A 62 -6.91 97.73 44.11
C ALA A 62 -7.97 97.94 43.02
N ARG A 63 -8.86 98.93 43.21
CA ARG A 63 -9.89 99.32 42.23
C ARG A 63 -9.29 100.03 41.02
N THR A 64 -9.87 99.80 39.86
CA THR A 64 -9.49 100.45 38.59
C THR A 64 -10.64 101.32 38.08
N LEU A 65 -10.32 102.33 37.27
CA LEU A 65 -11.33 103.11 36.56
C LEU A 65 -11.47 102.58 35.12
N GLY A 66 -12.71 102.26 34.73
CA GLY A 66 -13.03 101.90 33.36
C GLY A 66 -13.01 103.09 32.40
N PRO A 67 -13.26 102.85 31.10
CA PRO A 67 -13.36 103.90 30.09
C PRO A 67 -14.37 104.98 30.45
N GLY A 68 -14.05 106.24 30.13
CA GLY A 68 -14.91 107.38 30.42
C GLY A 68 -14.16 108.58 30.99
N LEU A 69 -14.92 109.63 31.30
CA LEU A 69 -14.42 110.85 31.93
C LEU A 69 -14.51 110.69 33.45
N HIS A 70 -13.36 110.78 34.12
CA HIS A 70 -13.24 110.72 35.57
C HIS A 70 -12.64 112.00 36.12
N PHE A 71 -13.13 112.44 37.28
CA PHE A 71 -12.62 113.62 37.97
C PHE A 71 -11.81 113.19 39.20
N LEU A 72 -10.50 113.42 39.17
CA LEU A 72 -9.55 113.03 40.22
C LEU A 72 -8.75 114.24 40.67
N ILE A 73 -8.71 114.53 41.96
CA ILE A 73 -7.93 115.67 42.48
C ILE A 73 -6.41 115.39 42.29
N PRO A 74 -5.67 116.16 41.47
CA PRO A 74 -4.35 115.79 40.93
C PRO A 74 -3.23 115.70 41.97
N PHE A 75 -3.40 116.35 43.12
CA PHE A 75 -2.46 116.24 44.24
C PHE A 75 -2.81 115.10 45.21
N ILE A 76 -4.04 114.58 45.18
CA ILE A 76 -4.44 113.43 46.00
C ILE A 76 -4.23 112.13 45.24
N TYR A 77 -4.56 112.12 43.95
CA TYR A 77 -4.57 110.94 43.09
C TYR A 77 -3.69 111.13 41.85
N LYS A 78 -2.95 110.08 41.49
CA LYS A 78 -2.27 109.96 40.20
C LYS A 78 -2.89 108.83 39.41
N ALA A 79 -3.33 109.10 38.18
CA ALA A 79 -3.83 108.07 37.29
C ALA A 79 -2.74 107.63 36.30
N THR A 80 -2.52 106.33 36.20
CA THR A 80 -1.66 105.71 35.18
C THR A 80 -2.52 104.84 34.28
N LYS A 81 -2.46 105.04 32.97
CA LYS A 81 -3.27 104.27 32.02
C LYS A 81 -2.59 102.95 31.69
N SER A 82 -3.38 101.89 31.53
CA SER A 82 -2.94 100.58 31.08
C SER A 82 -3.95 100.01 30.10
N VAL A 83 -3.49 99.21 29.14
CA VAL A 83 -4.35 98.64 28.08
C VAL A 83 -5.07 97.41 28.62
N PHE A 84 -6.28 97.12 28.12
CA PHE A 84 -6.97 95.88 28.42
C PHE A 84 -6.15 94.67 27.97
N THR A 85 -6.24 93.60 28.74
CA THR A 85 -5.62 92.35 28.34
C THR A 85 -6.60 91.52 27.52
N GLU A 86 -6.23 91.22 26.29
CA GLU A 86 -7.00 90.39 25.37
C GLU A 86 -6.47 88.96 25.39
N ILE A 87 -7.37 88.00 25.62
CA ILE A 87 -7.12 86.55 25.55
C ILE A 87 -7.83 86.03 24.31
N LEU A 88 -7.07 85.45 23.38
CA LEU A 88 -7.60 84.92 22.12
C LEU A 88 -8.32 83.57 22.32
N GLU A 89 -9.07 83.11 21.31
CA GLU A 89 -9.87 81.87 21.42
C GLU A 89 -9.05 80.60 21.75
N ASN A 90 -7.81 80.54 21.25
CA ASN A 90 -6.87 79.43 21.48
C ASN A 90 -5.95 79.66 22.69
N GLU A 91 -6.19 80.73 23.45
CA GLU A 91 -5.44 81.09 24.65
C GLU A 91 -6.30 80.93 25.92
N ILE A 92 -5.63 80.79 27.06
CA ILE A 92 -6.21 80.87 28.40
C ILE A 92 -5.42 81.89 29.23
N GLY A 93 -6.10 82.62 30.12
CA GLY A 93 -5.43 83.53 31.04
C GLY A 93 -5.15 82.86 32.38
N LEU A 94 -3.88 82.76 32.75
CA LEU A 94 -3.43 82.25 34.05
C LEU A 94 -3.11 83.44 34.95
N ILE A 95 -3.72 83.47 36.14
CA ILE A 95 -3.60 84.59 37.07
C ILE A 95 -2.78 84.18 38.29
N GLU A 96 -1.84 85.05 38.67
CA GLU A 96 -1.15 85.01 39.95
C GLU A 96 -1.45 86.31 40.70
N SER A 97 -1.99 86.23 41.91
CA SER A 97 -2.22 87.40 42.75
C SER A 97 -0.96 87.76 43.52
N VAL A 98 -0.55 89.02 43.46
CA VAL A 98 0.62 89.57 44.17
C VAL A 98 0.31 89.80 45.65
N ASP A 99 -0.97 90.01 45.98
CA ASP A 99 -1.46 90.43 47.29
C ASP A 99 -2.74 89.69 47.70
N GLY A 100 -3.07 89.67 48.98
CA GLY A 100 -4.16 88.89 49.57
C GLY A 100 -3.75 88.09 50.80
N SER A 101 -4.68 87.30 51.35
CA SER A 101 -4.39 86.38 52.45
C SER A 101 -3.44 85.26 52.02
N SER A 102 -2.65 84.72 52.95
CA SER A 102 -1.75 83.59 52.66
C SER A 102 -2.52 82.32 52.29
N ILE A 103 -1.95 81.52 51.38
CA ILE A 103 -2.47 80.18 51.06
C ILE A 103 -2.33 79.30 52.32
N PRO A 104 -3.36 78.54 52.72
CA PRO A 104 -3.28 77.60 53.84
C PRO A 104 -2.15 76.58 53.67
N SER A 105 -1.51 76.21 54.79
CA SER A 105 -0.45 75.19 54.77
C SER A 105 -0.96 73.87 54.19
N GLY A 106 -0.23 73.30 53.24
CA GLY A 106 -0.60 72.06 52.54
C GLY A 106 -1.27 72.25 51.18
N ARG A 107 -1.67 73.48 50.79
CA ARG A 107 -2.12 73.80 49.43
C ARG A 107 -1.07 74.63 48.67
N ILE A 108 -1.13 74.55 47.34
CA ILE A 108 -0.22 75.25 46.42
C ILE A 108 -0.95 76.38 45.69
N PHE A 109 -2.24 76.19 45.41
CA PHE A 109 -3.07 77.19 44.74
C PHE A 109 -4.00 77.93 45.69
N ALA A 110 -4.26 79.19 45.35
CA ALA A 110 -5.22 80.05 46.02
C ALA A 110 -6.67 79.60 45.71
N ALA A 111 -7.51 79.58 46.75
CA ALA A 111 -8.93 79.27 46.61
C ALA A 111 -9.68 80.34 45.78
N VAL A 112 -10.69 79.92 45.03
CA VAL A 112 -11.52 80.84 44.23
C VAL A 112 -12.44 81.63 45.15
N VAL A 113 -12.60 82.92 44.86
CA VAL A 113 -13.40 83.85 45.66
C VAL A 113 -14.54 84.39 44.80
N ALA A 114 -15.77 84.36 45.30
CA ALA A 114 -16.90 84.86 44.52
C ALA A 114 -16.97 86.41 44.51
N GLY A 115 -17.63 86.96 43.48
CA GLY A 115 -18.05 88.38 43.47
C GLY A 115 -17.03 89.40 42.97
N HIS A 116 -15.87 88.98 42.45
CA HIS A 116 -14.82 89.88 41.94
C HIS A 116 -14.82 90.07 40.41
N ASN A 117 -15.84 89.56 39.71
CA ASN A 117 -16.04 89.71 38.27
C ASN A 117 -14.80 89.30 37.43
N SER A 118 -14.32 88.06 37.61
CA SER A 118 -13.15 87.49 36.92
C SER A 118 -11.91 88.41 37.01
N PHE A 119 -11.53 88.73 38.25
CA PHE A 119 -10.37 89.56 38.61
C PHE A 119 -10.38 91.01 38.10
N GLN A 120 -11.51 91.50 37.59
CA GLN A 120 -11.67 92.89 37.17
C GLN A 120 -11.94 93.84 38.35
N ASP A 121 -12.52 93.34 39.43
CA ASP A 121 -12.71 94.10 40.68
C ASP A 121 -11.73 93.63 41.76
N GLY A 122 -10.54 94.25 41.77
CA GLY A 122 -9.50 93.96 42.74
C GLY A 122 -9.85 94.31 44.19
N GLU A 123 -10.72 95.30 44.40
CA GLU A 123 -11.15 95.68 45.76
C GLU A 123 -12.10 94.64 46.34
N ALA A 124 -13.06 94.15 45.53
CA ALA A 124 -13.92 93.03 45.91
C ALA A 124 -13.12 91.74 46.15
N PHE A 125 -12.11 91.45 45.31
CA PHE A 125 -11.24 90.28 45.50
C PHE A 125 -10.57 90.26 46.87
N ILE A 126 -9.93 91.37 47.28
CA ILE A 126 -9.26 91.43 48.59
C ILE A 126 -10.26 91.42 49.75
N LYS A 127 -11.39 92.14 49.63
CA LYS A 127 -12.43 92.17 50.69
C LYS A 127 -13.07 90.82 50.93
N ASN A 128 -13.24 90.02 49.87
CA ASN A 128 -13.87 88.71 49.95
C ASN A 128 -12.89 87.58 50.35
N GLY A 129 -11.67 87.93 50.78
CA GLY A 129 -10.69 86.95 51.25
C GLY A 129 -9.80 86.35 50.15
N GLY A 130 -9.58 87.09 49.06
CA GLY A 130 -8.66 86.72 47.98
C GLY A 130 -7.27 86.36 48.51
N GLN A 131 -6.71 85.27 48.00
CA GLN A 131 -5.44 84.73 48.45
C GLN A 131 -4.29 85.11 47.50
N LYS A 132 -3.11 85.37 48.08
CA LYS A 132 -1.87 85.65 47.34
C LYS A 132 -1.32 84.36 46.71
N GLY A 133 -0.84 84.43 45.47
CA GLY A 133 -0.21 83.32 44.74
C GLY A 133 -0.98 82.88 43.49
N PRO A 134 -0.60 81.75 42.88
CA PRO A 134 -1.25 81.21 41.69
C PRO A 134 -2.73 80.88 41.95
N GLN A 135 -3.62 81.31 41.07
CA GLN A 135 -5.06 81.09 41.19
C GLN A 135 -5.49 79.81 40.45
N ILE A 136 -6.54 79.16 40.97
CA ILE A 136 -7.16 77.99 40.31
C ILE A 136 -7.97 78.43 39.08
N GLU A 137 -8.75 79.51 39.23
CA GLU A 137 -9.61 80.05 38.17
C GLU A 137 -8.77 80.56 36.99
N ILE A 138 -9.16 80.16 35.78
CA ILE A 138 -8.59 80.65 34.53
C ILE A 138 -9.51 81.68 33.90
N LEU A 139 -8.95 82.62 33.15
CA LEU A 139 -9.75 83.52 32.34
C LEU A 139 -10.05 82.88 30.97
N PRO A 140 -11.34 82.77 30.57
CA PRO A 140 -11.71 82.35 29.23
C PRO A 140 -11.35 83.44 28.18
N PRO A 141 -11.44 83.15 26.88
CA PRO A 141 -11.22 84.14 25.82
C PRO A 141 -12.08 85.39 26.00
N GLY A 142 -11.49 86.57 25.81
CA GLY A 142 -12.17 87.85 26.04
C GLY A 142 -11.21 89.00 26.33
N LYS A 143 -11.78 90.19 26.51
CA LYS A 143 -11.05 91.42 26.89
C LYS A 143 -11.29 91.73 28.36
N TYR A 144 -10.22 91.75 29.14
CA TYR A 144 -10.29 91.91 30.60
C TYR A 144 -9.59 93.16 31.08
N ARG A 145 -10.21 93.78 32.08
CA ARG A 145 -9.73 94.96 32.81
C ARG A 145 -8.95 94.52 34.05
N ILE A 146 -7.74 94.02 33.86
CA ILE A 146 -6.94 93.46 34.95
C ILE A 146 -6.00 94.53 35.52
N ASN A 147 -5.99 94.69 36.84
CA ASN A 147 -5.02 95.55 37.52
C ASN A 147 -3.63 94.87 37.55
N PRO A 148 -2.63 95.34 36.78
CA PRO A 148 -1.34 94.67 36.67
C PRO A 148 -0.48 94.77 37.94
N TYR A 149 -0.84 95.65 38.89
CA TYR A 149 -0.16 95.73 40.19
C TYR A 149 -0.69 94.71 41.20
N LEU A 150 -1.94 94.27 41.04
CA LEU A 150 -2.54 93.26 41.90
C LEU A 150 -2.42 91.86 41.30
N PHE A 151 -2.61 91.73 40.00
CA PHE A 151 -2.64 90.44 39.30
C PHE A 151 -1.60 90.41 38.20
N LYS A 152 -0.79 89.35 38.20
CA LYS A 152 0.11 89.01 37.10
C LYS A 152 -0.59 88.00 36.20
N LEU A 153 -0.87 88.42 34.97
CA LEU A 153 -1.46 87.56 33.96
C LEU A 153 -0.38 86.94 33.07
N THR A 154 -0.46 85.62 32.89
CA THR A 154 0.33 84.88 31.90
C THR A 154 -0.62 84.20 30.92
N LYS A 155 -0.35 84.28 29.62
CA LYS A 155 -1.14 83.58 28.60
C LYS A 155 -0.64 82.14 28.46
N GLY A 156 -1.56 81.19 28.56
CA GLY A 156 -1.34 79.78 28.24
C GLY A 156 -2.08 79.39 26.96
N ASN A 157 -1.78 78.21 26.43
CA ASN A 157 -2.46 77.66 25.27
C ASN A 157 -3.58 76.70 25.70
N VAL A 158 -4.63 76.61 24.89
CA VAL A 158 -5.66 75.57 25.03
C VAL A 158 -5.04 74.19 24.84
N THR A 159 -5.46 73.22 25.67
CA THR A 159 -5.01 71.84 25.56
C THR A 159 -5.82 71.12 24.48
N GLU A 160 -5.23 70.98 23.30
CA GLU A 160 -5.81 70.22 22.18
C GLU A 160 -5.46 68.73 22.30
N ILE A 161 -6.46 67.86 22.21
CA ILE A 161 -6.29 66.40 22.14
C ILE A 161 -6.90 65.93 20.81
N LYS A 162 -6.09 65.31 19.96
CA LYS A 162 -6.52 64.86 18.63
C LYS A 162 -7.41 63.62 18.70
N ASP A 163 -8.11 63.29 17.62
CA ASP A 163 -9.09 62.19 17.54
C ASP A 163 -8.58 60.80 17.98
N PHE A 164 -7.30 60.51 17.74
CA PHE A 164 -6.61 59.26 18.13
C PHE A 164 -5.68 59.43 19.34
N GLU A 165 -5.85 60.51 20.10
CA GLU A 165 -5.12 60.78 21.33
C GLU A 165 -6.07 60.76 22.53
N ILE A 166 -5.48 60.56 23.71
CA ILE A 166 -6.14 60.71 25.01
C ILE A 166 -5.25 61.60 25.89
N GLY A 167 -5.89 62.41 26.73
CA GLY A 167 -5.19 63.21 27.74
C GLY A 167 -5.12 62.46 29.06
N ILE A 168 -3.91 62.21 29.55
CA ILE A 168 -3.65 61.65 30.89
C ILE A 168 -3.35 62.81 31.82
N VAL A 169 -4.03 62.87 32.97
CA VAL A 169 -3.96 64.01 33.87
C VAL A 169 -3.25 63.64 35.17
N GLU A 170 -2.36 64.49 35.61
CA GLU A 170 -1.76 64.47 36.95
C GLU A 170 -2.08 65.79 37.65
N SER A 171 -2.73 65.73 38.82
CA SER A 171 -3.02 66.93 39.62
C SER A 171 -1.85 67.27 40.54
N VAL A 172 -1.44 68.53 40.54
CA VAL A 172 -0.34 69.02 41.39
C VAL A 172 -0.80 69.33 42.82
N ASP A 173 -2.08 69.67 43.00
CA ASP A 173 -2.70 70.05 44.27
C ASP A 173 -3.98 69.24 44.54
N GLY A 174 -4.43 69.20 45.80
CA GLY A 174 -5.58 68.39 46.24
C GLY A 174 -5.27 67.54 47.48
N VAL A 175 -6.24 66.72 47.89
CA VAL A 175 -6.12 65.79 49.01
C VAL A 175 -5.11 64.68 48.67
N ALA A 176 -4.36 64.17 49.64
CA ALA A 176 -3.44 63.06 49.39
C ALA A 176 -4.20 61.78 48.96
N ILE A 177 -3.61 61.00 48.04
CA ILE A 177 -4.13 59.67 47.68
C ILE A 177 -4.00 58.76 48.90
N PRO A 178 -5.06 58.02 49.31
CA PRO A 178 -4.99 57.07 50.40
C PRO A 178 -3.91 56.00 50.21
N GLU A 179 -3.27 55.57 51.30
CA GLU A 179 -2.25 54.51 51.24
C GLU A 179 -2.79 53.23 50.58
N GLY A 180 -2.00 52.67 49.66
CA GLY A 180 -2.34 51.45 48.92
C GLY A 180 -3.05 51.66 47.57
N LYS A 181 -3.47 52.89 47.24
CA LYS A 181 -3.99 53.23 45.89
C LYS A 181 -2.92 53.95 45.07
N ILE A 182 -2.93 53.72 43.74
CA ILE A 182 -1.99 54.35 42.81
C ILE A 182 -2.64 55.56 42.12
N PHE A 183 -3.92 55.46 41.81
CA PHE A 183 -4.68 56.51 41.14
C PHE A 183 -5.59 57.28 42.09
N ALA A 184 -5.71 58.58 41.84
CA ALA A 184 -6.69 59.46 42.45
C ALA A 184 -8.11 59.06 42.05
N GLN A 185 -9.03 59.15 43.01
CA GLN A 185 -10.45 58.92 42.74
C GLN A 185 -11.01 60.04 41.86
N ALA A 186 -11.81 59.67 40.87
CA ALA A 186 -12.50 60.63 40.03
C ALA A 186 -13.56 61.39 40.83
N VAL A 187 -13.73 62.65 40.46
CA VAL A 187 -14.61 63.61 41.12
C VAL A 187 -15.61 64.10 40.10
N GLU A 188 -16.87 64.33 40.49
CA GLU A 188 -17.89 64.74 39.52
C GLU A 188 -17.95 66.28 39.39
N GLY A 189 -18.42 66.77 38.24
CA GLY A 189 -18.77 68.18 38.01
C GLY A 189 -17.65 69.09 37.48
N HIS A 190 -16.40 68.64 37.39
CA HIS A 190 -15.29 69.48 36.94
C HIS A 190 -15.11 69.59 35.40
N SER A 191 -15.99 68.96 34.62
CA SER A 191 -16.05 69.07 33.14
C SER A 191 -14.70 68.78 32.45
N SER A 192 -14.12 67.60 32.69
CA SER A 192 -12.82 67.17 32.16
C SER A 192 -11.68 68.13 32.53
N PHE A 193 -11.65 68.48 33.81
CA PHE A 193 -10.61 69.28 34.50
C PHE A 193 -10.54 70.75 34.10
N GLN A 194 -11.57 71.25 33.41
CA GLN A 194 -11.68 72.67 33.06
C GLN A 194 -12.07 73.52 34.28
N ASN A 195 -12.85 72.98 35.21
CA ASN A 195 -13.26 73.66 36.45
C ASN A 195 -12.44 73.16 37.64
N GLY A 196 -11.22 73.69 37.82
CA GLY A 196 -10.33 73.29 38.91
C GLY A 196 -10.89 73.55 40.32
N ASP A 197 -11.73 74.57 40.49
CA ASP A 197 -12.33 74.90 41.78
C ASP A 197 -13.29 73.81 42.24
N ILE A 198 -14.18 73.37 41.34
CA ILE A 198 -15.10 72.27 41.59
C ILE A 198 -14.32 70.98 41.89
N PHE A 199 -13.22 70.72 41.16
CA PHE A 199 -12.36 69.56 41.42
C PHE A 199 -11.80 69.57 42.86
N ILE A 200 -11.21 70.68 43.30
CA ILE A 200 -10.63 70.78 44.64
C ILE A 200 -11.71 70.74 45.73
N ASN A 201 -12.82 71.43 45.54
CA ASN A 201 -13.90 71.53 46.54
C ASN A 201 -14.66 70.21 46.71
N ASN A 202 -14.78 69.41 45.64
CA ASN A 202 -15.40 68.08 45.70
C ASN A 202 -14.42 66.98 46.15
N GLY A 203 -13.25 67.34 46.70
CA GLY A 203 -12.31 66.39 47.29
C GLY A 203 -11.30 65.79 46.31
N GLY A 204 -11.00 66.48 45.21
CA GLY A 204 -9.99 66.10 44.22
C GLY A 204 -8.64 65.79 44.88
N GLN A 205 -8.02 64.71 44.41
CA GLN A 205 -6.78 64.19 44.98
C GLN A 205 -5.57 64.59 44.15
N LYS A 206 -4.46 64.86 44.82
CA LYS A 206 -3.16 65.14 44.20
C LYS A 206 -2.55 63.85 43.63
N GLY A 207 -1.96 63.92 42.43
CA GLY A 207 -1.28 62.80 41.77
C GLY A 207 -1.96 62.35 40.47
N PRO A 208 -1.63 61.15 39.96
CA PRO A 208 -2.18 60.62 38.72
C PRO A 208 -3.69 60.39 38.83
N GLN A 209 -4.46 60.92 37.89
CA GLN A 209 -5.92 60.78 37.85
C GLN A 209 -6.33 59.53 37.06
N ILE A 210 -7.47 58.95 37.44
CA ILE A 210 -8.02 57.78 36.74
C ILE A 210 -8.79 58.14 35.47
N GLU A 211 -9.35 59.36 35.41
CA GLU A 211 -10.10 59.85 34.26
C GLU A 211 -9.15 60.24 33.13
N ILE A 212 -9.54 59.88 31.90
CA ILE A 212 -8.88 60.34 30.68
C ILE A 212 -9.69 61.48 30.06
N ILE A 213 -8.99 62.42 29.42
CA ILE A 213 -9.64 63.47 28.65
C ILE A 213 -9.83 62.96 27.21
N PRO A 214 -11.07 62.94 26.68
CA PRO A 214 -11.33 62.52 25.30
C PRO A 214 -10.82 63.57 24.29
N PRO A 215 -10.81 63.27 22.98
CA PRO A 215 -10.47 64.25 21.95
C PRO A 215 -11.29 65.53 22.04
N GLY A 216 -10.65 66.68 21.82
CA GLY A 216 -11.28 67.99 21.93
C GLY A 216 -10.31 69.09 22.37
N ASN A 217 -10.85 70.29 22.52
CA ASN A 217 -10.12 71.48 22.95
C ASN A 217 -10.53 71.86 24.37
N TYR A 218 -9.59 71.76 25.31
CA TYR A 218 -9.86 71.93 26.74
C TYR A 218 -9.11 73.12 27.31
N ARG A 219 -9.83 73.97 28.04
CA ARG A 219 -9.26 75.10 28.78
C ARG A 219 -8.89 74.63 30.18
N ILE A 220 -7.73 73.99 30.29
CA ILE A 220 -7.24 73.41 31.55
C ILE A 220 -6.13 74.30 32.09
N ASN A 221 -6.14 74.55 33.40
CA ASN A 221 -5.04 75.23 34.08
C ASN A 221 -3.80 74.31 34.11
N PRO A 222 -2.75 74.58 33.31
CA PRO A 222 -1.61 73.68 33.16
C PRO A 222 -0.70 73.69 34.40
N TYR A 223 -0.86 74.67 35.30
CA TYR A 223 -0.14 74.69 36.57
C TYR A 223 -0.79 73.76 37.60
N LEU A 224 -2.12 73.62 37.56
CA LEU A 224 -2.86 72.73 38.46
C LEU A 224 -2.87 71.28 37.92
N PHE A 225 -3.11 71.11 36.63
CA PHE A 225 -3.23 69.81 35.98
C PHE A 225 -2.18 69.66 34.88
N LYS A 226 -1.28 68.70 35.06
CA LYS A 226 -0.30 68.31 34.05
C LYS A 226 -0.94 67.30 33.11
N VAL A 227 -1.21 67.71 31.87
CA VAL A 227 -1.80 66.84 30.85
C VAL A 227 -0.71 66.27 29.94
N THR A 228 -0.64 64.94 29.85
CA THR A 228 0.25 64.21 28.95
C THR A 228 -0.57 63.52 27.88
N LYS A 229 -0.25 63.72 26.61
CA LYS A 229 -0.96 63.09 25.49
C LYS A 229 -0.42 61.69 25.25
N SER A 230 -1.31 60.73 25.08
CA SER A 230 -0.98 59.35 24.68
C SER A 230 -1.84 58.94 23.50
N SER A 231 -1.36 58.04 22.65
CA SER A 231 -2.15 57.51 21.53
C SER A 231 -3.19 56.50 22.01
N ALA A 232 -4.34 56.48 21.36
CA ALA A 232 -5.37 55.48 21.56
C ALA A 232 -4.85 54.09 21.16
N THR A 233 -5.33 53.05 21.85
CA THR A 233 -4.90 51.67 21.58
C THR A 233 -5.69 51.12 20.40
N LYS A 234 -4.99 50.85 19.28
CA LYS A 234 -5.57 50.19 18.10
C LYS A 234 -5.28 48.69 18.13
N ILE A 235 -6.32 47.87 18.09
CA ILE A 235 -6.24 46.42 17.89
C ILE A 235 -6.64 46.13 16.43
N GLY A 236 -5.76 45.47 15.68
CA GLY A 236 -6.02 45.11 14.29
C GLY A 236 -7.06 43.99 14.12
N ASP A 237 -7.57 43.80 12.90
CA ASP A 237 -8.68 42.86 12.61
C ASP A 237 -8.36 41.38 12.93
N GLY A 238 -7.08 41.00 12.82
CA GLY A 238 -6.54 39.68 13.18
C GLY A 238 -5.93 39.62 14.58
N GLU A 239 -6.06 40.68 15.38
CA GLU A 239 -5.48 40.77 16.72
C GLU A 239 -6.55 40.76 17.81
N ILE A 240 -6.11 40.48 19.02
CA ILE A 240 -6.85 40.64 20.26
C ILE A 240 -6.00 41.44 21.25
N GLY A 241 -6.63 42.26 22.09
CA GLY A 241 -5.96 42.93 23.20
C GLY A 241 -6.14 42.17 24.50
N LEU A 242 -5.04 41.66 25.06
CA LEU A 242 -5.00 41.07 26.39
C LEU A 242 -4.79 42.19 27.41
N VAL A 243 -5.65 42.26 28.42
CA VAL A 243 -5.68 43.38 29.38
C VAL A 243 -5.17 42.93 30.74
N GLU A 244 -4.28 43.73 31.34
CA GLU A 244 -3.82 43.58 32.71
C GLU A 244 -4.02 44.91 33.46
N SER A 245 -4.72 44.88 34.60
CA SER A 245 -4.98 46.06 35.42
C SER A 245 -3.89 46.25 36.48
N ALA A 246 -3.37 47.46 36.61
CA ALA A 246 -2.35 47.83 37.61
C ALA A 246 -2.96 48.14 39.00
N ASP A 247 -4.23 48.52 39.04
CA ASP A 247 -4.96 48.93 40.25
C ASP A 247 -6.32 48.19 40.34
N GLY A 248 -6.94 48.19 41.52
CA GLY A 248 -8.18 47.48 41.83
C GLY A 248 -8.08 46.58 43.06
N SER A 249 -9.18 45.89 43.35
CA SER A 249 -9.23 44.91 44.44
C SER A 249 -8.34 43.69 44.15
N ALA A 250 -7.93 42.96 45.19
CA ALA A 250 -7.10 41.77 45.00
C ALA A 250 -7.93 40.62 44.37
N ILE A 251 -7.33 39.86 43.45
CA ILE A 251 -7.92 38.63 42.94
C ILE A 251 -8.07 37.62 44.10
N PRO A 252 -9.25 36.98 44.28
CA PRO A 252 -9.46 36.00 45.34
C PRO A 252 -8.42 34.86 45.30
N ALA A 253 -8.03 34.39 46.49
CA ALA A 253 -7.08 33.28 46.61
C ALA A 253 -7.58 32.04 45.87
N GLY A 254 -6.72 31.44 45.03
CA GLY A 254 -7.02 30.27 44.22
C GLY A 254 -7.46 30.58 42.77
N ARG A 255 -7.65 31.86 42.41
CA ARG A 255 -7.82 32.32 41.02
C ARG A 255 -6.57 33.04 40.52
N ILE A 256 -6.39 33.08 39.21
CA ILE A 256 -5.29 33.79 38.54
C ILE A 256 -5.84 35.00 37.78
N PHE A 257 -7.05 34.90 37.22
CA PHE A 257 -7.66 35.95 36.42
C PHE A 257 -8.76 36.69 37.18
N ALA A 258 -8.85 37.98 36.89
CA ALA A 258 -9.88 38.86 37.41
C ALA A 258 -11.25 38.59 36.77
N THR A 259 -12.30 38.71 37.57
CA THR A 259 -13.69 38.64 37.09
C THR A 259 -14.06 39.91 36.34
N VAL A 260 -14.83 39.76 35.25
CA VAL A 260 -15.34 40.89 34.47
C VAL A 260 -16.32 41.72 35.31
N VAL A 261 -16.25 43.02 35.14
CA VAL A 261 -17.09 43.99 35.85
C VAL A 261 -17.99 44.69 34.83
N PRO A 262 -19.31 44.77 35.00
CA PRO A 262 -20.16 45.46 34.04
C PRO A 262 -19.92 46.97 34.04
N GLY A 263 -20.26 47.65 32.95
CA GLY A 263 -20.39 49.12 32.89
C GLY A 263 -19.13 49.91 32.56
N HIS A 264 -17.94 49.30 32.47
CA HIS A 264 -16.68 50.04 32.21
C HIS A 264 -16.36 50.30 30.73
N ASN A 265 -17.26 49.94 29.81
CA ASN A 265 -17.14 50.18 28.37
C ASN A 265 -15.79 49.70 27.76
N SER A 266 -15.47 48.41 27.94
CA SER A 266 -14.21 47.79 27.48
C SER A 266 -12.96 48.55 27.95
N PHE A 267 -12.86 48.74 29.27
CA PHE A 267 -11.76 49.42 29.96
C PHE A 267 -11.54 50.90 29.60
N GLN A 268 -12.44 51.52 28.84
CA GLN A 268 -12.34 52.95 28.51
C GLN A 268 -12.74 53.84 29.69
N SER A 269 -13.60 53.36 30.59
CA SER A 269 -13.91 54.04 31.85
C SER A 269 -13.19 53.35 33.01
N GLY A 270 -12.00 53.86 33.36
CA GLY A 270 -11.24 53.39 34.52
C GLY A 270 -11.98 53.62 35.84
N GLN A 271 -12.74 54.72 35.94
CA GLN A 271 -13.56 55.02 37.10
C GLN A 271 -14.62 53.95 37.35
N ASP A 272 -15.41 53.62 36.34
CA ASP A 272 -16.48 52.62 36.47
C ASP A 272 -15.89 51.23 36.74
N PHE A 273 -14.73 50.90 36.14
CA PHE A 273 -14.02 49.67 36.44
C PHE A 273 -13.69 49.54 37.94
N ILE A 274 -13.06 50.56 38.53
CA ILE A 274 -12.70 50.53 39.96
C ILE A 274 -13.95 50.60 40.85
N LYS A 275 -14.92 51.46 40.52
CA LYS A 275 -16.16 51.64 41.30
C LYS A 275 -16.99 50.37 41.36
N ASN A 276 -17.04 49.60 40.27
CA ASN A 276 -17.83 48.37 40.20
C ASN A 276 -17.11 47.16 40.80
N GLY A 277 -15.90 47.33 41.36
CA GLY A 277 -15.16 46.26 42.02
C GLY A 277 -14.12 45.56 41.15
N GLY A 278 -13.59 46.24 40.12
CA GLY A 278 -12.51 45.74 39.28
C GLY A 278 -11.31 45.27 40.09
N GLN A 279 -10.66 44.22 39.59
CA GLN A 279 -9.57 43.54 40.26
C GLN A 279 -8.24 43.82 39.57
N LYS A 280 -7.18 43.94 40.37
CA LYS A 280 -5.80 44.10 39.90
C LYS A 280 -5.28 42.78 39.33
N GLY A 281 -4.57 42.82 38.20
CA GLY A 281 -3.96 41.66 37.55
C GLY A 281 -4.54 41.36 36.17
N PRO A 282 -4.28 40.17 35.60
CA PRO A 282 -4.72 39.81 34.27
C PRO A 282 -6.24 39.65 34.21
N GLN A 283 -6.87 40.24 33.20
CA GLN A 283 -8.32 40.23 33.01
C GLN A 283 -8.75 39.04 32.15
N THR A 284 -9.95 38.52 32.42
CA THR A 284 -10.58 37.48 31.59
C THR A 284 -11.09 38.02 30.26
N GLU A 285 -11.67 39.23 30.25
CA GLU A 285 -12.14 39.92 29.06
C GLU A 285 -10.97 40.32 28.13
N ILE A 286 -11.18 40.14 26.83
CA ILE A 286 -10.27 40.58 25.78
C ILE A 286 -10.86 41.78 25.03
N LEU A 287 -10.00 42.59 24.43
CA LEU A 287 -10.41 43.65 23.52
C LEU A 287 -10.51 43.10 22.10
N PRO A 288 -11.70 43.12 21.45
CA PRO A 288 -11.82 42.79 20.05
C PRO A 288 -11.17 43.86 19.15
N PRO A 289 -11.02 43.62 17.84
CA PRO A 289 -10.52 44.63 16.90
C PRO A 289 -11.26 45.97 17.02
N GLY A 290 -10.51 47.06 17.06
CA GLY A 290 -11.08 48.38 17.31
C GLY A 290 -10.06 49.40 17.81
N VAL A 291 -10.53 50.63 18.00
CA VAL A 291 -9.74 51.73 18.57
C VAL A 291 -10.32 52.07 19.94
N TYR A 292 -9.52 51.85 20.98
CA TYR A 292 -9.93 52.03 22.36
C TYR A 292 -9.15 53.15 23.02
N ARG A 293 -9.86 54.00 23.75
CA ARG A 293 -9.29 55.08 24.55
C ARG A 293 -9.11 54.59 25.97
N ILE A 294 -7.99 53.90 26.21
CA ILE A 294 -7.72 53.22 27.48
C ILE A 294 -6.55 53.90 28.18
N HIS A 295 -6.69 54.11 29.48
CA HIS A 295 -5.66 54.70 30.32
C HIS A 295 -4.42 53.77 30.41
N PRO A 296 -3.27 54.11 29.80
CA PRO A 296 -2.18 53.15 29.57
C PRO A 296 -1.40 52.78 30.84
N ASN A 297 -1.44 53.63 31.87
CA ASN A 297 -0.81 53.31 33.16
C ASN A 297 -1.74 52.52 34.09
N LEU A 298 -3.05 52.49 33.79
CA LEU A 298 -4.02 51.73 34.58
C LEU A 298 -4.20 50.34 33.98
N PHE A 299 -4.31 50.27 32.65
CA PHE A 299 -4.45 49.02 31.92
C PHE A 299 -3.29 48.86 30.94
N LYS A 300 -2.52 47.80 31.16
CA LYS A 300 -1.50 47.36 30.22
C LYS A 300 -2.15 46.46 29.19
N ILE A 301 -2.06 46.85 27.91
CA ILE A 301 -2.64 46.09 26.80
C ILE A 301 -1.51 45.41 26.03
N THR A 302 -1.56 44.09 25.95
CA THR A 302 -0.65 43.28 25.14
C THR A 302 -1.41 42.76 23.94
N LYS A 303 -0.95 43.08 22.72
CA LYS A 303 -1.58 42.58 21.50
C LYS A 303 -1.13 41.15 21.23
N ALA A 304 -2.07 40.27 20.93
CA ALA A 304 -1.81 38.91 20.49
C ALA A 304 -2.57 38.64 19.19
N GLN A 305 -2.10 37.67 18.41
CA GLN A 305 -2.81 37.25 17.19
C GLN A 305 -4.02 36.38 17.57
N ALA A 306 -5.10 36.49 16.79
CA ALA A 306 -6.22 35.56 16.86
C ALA A 306 -5.76 34.15 16.50
N VAL A 307 -6.36 33.16 17.13
CA VAL A 307 -6.03 31.75 16.89
C VAL A 307 -6.69 31.31 15.60
N ILE A 308 -5.90 30.80 14.66
CA ILE A 308 -6.38 30.26 13.39
C ILE A 308 -6.11 28.77 13.39
N ILE A 309 -7.17 27.98 13.19
CA ILE A 309 -7.08 26.53 13.01
C ILE A 309 -7.39 26.25 11.55
N ALA A 310 -6.41 25.74 10.81
CA ALA A 310 -6.58 25.50 9.39
C ALA A 310 -7.51 24.30 9.15
N LYS A 311 -7.99 24.18 7.92
CA LYS A 311 -8.75 23.00 7.50
C LYS A 311 -7.86 21.76 7.60
N GLY A 312 -8.36 20.70 8.24
CA GLY A 312 -7.59 19.48 8.50
C GLY A 312 -6.74 19.54 9.78
N GLU A 313 -6.91 20.57 10.61
CA GLU A 313 -6.30 20.68 11.94
C GLU A 313 -7.39 20.73 13.02
N VAL A 314 -7.00 20.42 14.25
CA VAL A 314 -7.84 20.50 15.46
C VAL A 314 -7.07 21.22 16.55
N GLY A 315 -7.73 22.14 17.26
CA GLY A 315 -7.14 22.89 18.37
C GLY A 315 -7.48 22.27 19.71
N MET A 316 -6.49 21.80 20.45
CA MET A 316 -6.65 21.38 21.85
C MET A 316 -6.46 22.58 22.79
N VAL A 317 -7.33 22.67 23.78
CA VAL A 317 -7.34 23.78 24.74
C VAL A 317 -6.85 23.31 26.10
N THR A 318 -6.00 24.09 26.75
CA THR A 318 -5.59 23.89 28.16
C THR A 318 -5.84 25.17 28.94
N ALA A 319 -6.76 25.13 29.90
CA ALA A 319 -7.10 26.27 30.75
C ALA A 319 -6.09 26.42 31.90
N GLN A 320 -5.65 27.65 32.15
CA GLN A 320 -4.70 27.99 33.22
C GLN A 320 -5.39 28.27 34.57
N ASP A 321 -6.68 28.61 34.53
CA ASP A 321 -7.51 28.95 35.69
C ASP A 321 -8.86 28.22 35.60
N GLY A 322 -9.51 28.03 36.74
CA GLY A 322 -10.70 27.21 36.88
C GLY A 322 -10.69 26.37 38.16
N SER A 323 -11.78 25.64 38.38
CA SER A 323 -11.85 24.61 39.42
C SER A 323 -10.87 23.46 39.12
N PRO A 324 -10.38 22.73 40.13
CA PRO A 324 -9.48 21.61 39.89
C PRO A 324 -10.20 20.45 39.16
N ILE A 325 -9.49 19.73 38.28
CA ILE A 325 -10.02 18.50 37.66
C ILE A 325 -10.28 17.46 38.77
N PRO A 326 -11.46 16.81 38.79
CA PRO A 326 -11.76 15.75 39.76
C PRO A 326 -10.72 14.62 39.72
N MET A 327 -10.38 14.07 40.90
CA MET A 327 -9.44 12.94 40.98
C MET A 327 -9.92 11.75 40.13
N GLY A 328 -8.99 11.16 39.37
CA GLY A 328 -9.25 10.01 38.50
C GLY A 328 -9.58 10.36 37.04
N ARG A 329 -9.73 11.65 36.69
CA ARG A 329 -9.85 12.12 35.30
C ARG A 329 -8.55 12.75 34.81
N LEU A 330 -8.28 12.65 33.50
CA LEU A 330 -7.15 13.29 32.85
C LEU A 330 -7.55 14.63 32.20
N LEU A 331 -8.79 14.73 31.72
CA LEU A 331 -9.32 15.90 31.05
C LEU A 331 -10.40 16.60 31.88
N ALA A 332 -10.44 17.92 31.74
CA ALA A 332 -11.52 18.75 32.23
C ALA A 332 -12.83 18.46 31.49
N GLN A 333 -13.93 18.50 32.21
CA GLN A 333 -15.27 18.29 31.65
C GLN A 333 -15.65 19.39 30.66
N SER A 334 -16.51 19.03 29.70
CA SER A 334 -17.11 19.98 28.77
C SER A 334 -17.95 21.01 29.53
N VAL A 335 -17.83 22.26 29.14
CA VAL A 335 -18.57 23.39 29.72
C VAL A 335 -19.48 23.96 28.65
N THR A 336 -20.76 24.15 28.96
CA THR A 336 -21.68 24.74 27.99
C THR A 336 -21.73 26.26 28.11
N GLY A 337 -22.04 26.95 27.02
CA GLY A 337 -22.37 28.40 27.04
C GLY A 337 -21.20 29.38 26.98
N HIS A 338 -19.96 28.95 26.76
CA HIS A 338 -18.78 29.84 26.72
C HIS A 338 -18.23 30.18 25.31
N SER A 339 -18.96 29.82 24.25
CA SER A 339 -18.65 30.15 22.84
C SER A 339 -17.22 29.80 22.42
N ASN A 340 -16.86 28.51 22.39
CA ASN A 340 -15.55 28.03 21.91
C ASN A 340 -14.35 28.73 22.58
N TYR A 341 -14.45 28.97 23.89
CA TYR A 341 -13.43 29.60 24.73
C TYR A 341 -13.12 31.08 24.41
N GLU A 342 -13.88 31.72 23.50
CA GLU A 342 -13.76 33.16 23.25
C GLU A 342 -14.29 33.99 24.44
N ASN A 343 -15.29 33.46 25.16
CA ASN A 343 -15.79 34.08 26.40
C ASN A 343 -15.23 33.37 27.65
N GLY A 344 -14.05 33.83 28.09
CA GLY A 344 -13.39 33.31 29.29
C GLY A 344 -14.20 33.50 30.58
N GLU A 345 -15.00 34.56 30.68
CA GLU A 345 -15.86 34.79 31.85
C GLU A 345 -16.96 33.73 31.94
N ALA A 346 -17.67 33.48 30.84
CA ALA A 346 -18.70 32.44 30.77
C ALA A 346 -18.11 31.06 31.09
N PHE A 347 -16.90 30.76 30.61
CA PHE A 347 -16.19 29.53 30.95
C PHE A 347 -15.97 29.38 32.46
N LEU A 348 -15.43 30.41 33.13
CA LEU A 348 -15.17 30.33 34.57
C LEU A 348 -16.44 30.36 35.43
N LYS A 349 -17.49 31.08 35.00
CA LYS A 349 -18.80 31.13 35.68
C LYS A 349 -19.55 29.81 35.59
N ASN A 350 -19.46 29.13 34.44
CA ASN A 350 -20.16 27.85 34.21
C ASN A 350 -19.41 26.63 34.75
N GLY A 351 -18.45 26.82 35.67
CA GLY A 351 -17.74 25.72 36.32
C GLY A 351 -16.53 25.20 35.56
N GLY A 352 -15.92 26.01 34.70
CA GLY A 352 -14.67 25.69 34.01
C GLY A 352 -13.58 25.15 34.92
N GLN A 353 -12.88 24.13 34.43
CA GLN A 353 -11.83 23.42 35.16
C GLN A 353 -10.46 23.77 34.59
N LYS A 354 -9.47 23.90 35.48
CA LYS A 354 -8.07 24.13 35.13
C LYS A 354 -7.44 22.84 34.58
N GLY A 355 -6.72 22.93 33.46
CA GLY A 355 -6.01 21.81 32.82
C GLY A 355 -6.46 21.56 31.38
N PRO A 356 -6.03 20.43 30.78
CA PRO A 356 -6.41 20.07 29.41
C PRO A 356 -7.91 19.85 29.29
N GLN A 357 -8.54 20.41 28.27
CA GLN A 357 -9.98 20.35 28.05
C GLN A 357 -10.36 19.18 27.15
N ILE A 358 -11.56 18.63 27.37
CA ILE A 358 -12.11 17.57 26.51
C ILE A 358 -12.63 18.08 25.17
N ASP A 359 -13.19 19.28 25.15
CA ASP A 359 -13.69 19.90 23.92
C ASP A 359 -12.52 20.44 23.09
N VAL A 360 -12.72 20.42 21.78
CA VAL A 360 -11.73 20.88 20.81
C VAL A 360 -12.26 22.05 20.00
N LEU A 361 -11.34 22.84 19.48
CA LEU A 361 -11.63 23.87 18.51
C LEU A 361 -11.56 23.27 17.10
N LEU A 362 -12.64 23.47 16.34
CA LEU A 362 -12.73 23.06 14.94
C LEU A 362 -12.01 24.08 14.03
N PRO A 363 -11.85 23.82 12.73
CA PRO A 363 -11.27 24.79 11.81
C PRO A 363 -12.05 26.12 11.81
N GLY A 364 -11.33 27.22 12.01
CA GLY A 364 -11.92 28.54 12.20
C GLY A 364 -10.93 29.56 12.73
N THR A 365 -11.40 30.79 12.94
CA THR A 365 -10.64 31.87 13.57
C THR A 365 -11.31 32.24 14.87
N TYR A 366 -10.56 32.16 15.97
CA TYR A 366 -11.05 32.34 17.33
C TYR A 366 -10.29 33.45 18.05
N ARG A 367 -11.02 34.31 18.75
CA ARG A 367 -10.47 35.38 19.58
C ARG A 367 -10.43 34.90 21.03
N ILE A 368 -9.40 34.13 21.35
CA ILE A 368 -9.27 33.46 22.65
C ILE A 368 -8.25 34.20 23.50
N ASN A 369 -8.54 34.41 24.79
CA ASN A 369 -7.56 34.92 25.74
C ASN A 369 -6.42 33.92 25.94
N LEU A 370 -5.29 34.13 25.24
CA LEU A 370 -4.14 33.22 25.24
C LEU A 370 -3.40 33.14 26.58
N ASN A 371 -3.63 34.09 27.49
CA ASN A 371 -3.11 33.99 28.85
C ASN A 371 -3.96 33.00 29.68
N LEU A 372 -5.29 32.99 29.45
CA LEU A 372 -6.22 32.10 30.15
C LEU A 372 -6.21 30.68 29.56
N PHE A 373 -6.09 30.58 28.24
CA PHE A 373 -6.12 29.32 27.50
C PHE A 373 -4.88 29.15 26.63
N ASN A 374 -4.15 28.07 26.86
CA ASN A 374 -3.09 27.64 25.98
C ASN A 374 -3.67 26.76 24.87
N ILE A 375 -3.40 27.09 23.61
CA ILE A 375 -3.91 26.36 22.45
C ILE A 375 -2.76 25.60 21.78
N GLN A 376 -2.96 24.29 21.59
CA GLN A 376 -2.06 23.43 20.83
C GLN A 376 -2.80 22.94 19.58
N ILE A 377 -2.16 23.07 18.42
CA ILE A 377 -2.76 22.65 17.14
C ILE A 377 -2.15 21.31 16.75
N ALA A 378 -3.01 20.36 16.39
CA ALA A 378 -2.63 19.05 15.90
C ALA A 378 -3.34 18.73 14.57
N PRO A 379 -2.78 17.84 13.73
CA PRO A 379 -3.48 17.38 12.53
C PRO A 379 -4.75 16.60 12.90
N ALA A 380 -5.82 16.81 12.15
CA ALA A 380 -7.02 15.98 12.23
C ALA A 380 -6.70 14.54 11.78
N ALA A 381 -7.43 13.56 12.32
CA ALA A 381 -7.28 12.17 11.92
C ALA A 381 -7.85 11.97 10.51
N VAL A 382 -6.97 11.87 9.51
CA VAL A 382 -7.35 11.59 8.12
C VAL A 382 -7.16 10.10 7.86
N ILE A 383 -8.27 9.41 7.61
CA ILE A 383 -8.27 8.00 7.22
C ILE A 383 -8.48 7.93 5.72
N GLU A 384 -7.44 7.49 5.01
CA GLU A 384 -7.45 7.36 3.55
C GLU A 384 -8.41 6.25 3.07
N ALA A 385 -8.71 6.25 1.77
CA ALA A 385 -9.41 5.13 1.15
C ALA A 385 -8.61 3.82 1.35
N ASN A 386 -9.31 2.71 1.63
CA ASN A 386 -8.75 1.40 1.95
C ASN A 386 -7.95 1.31 3.26
N LYS A 387 -7.97 2.36 4.07
CA LYS A 387 -7.42 2.35 5.42
C LYS A 387 -8.53 2.36 6.45
N ILE A 388 -8.19 1.99 7.68
CA ILE A 388 -9.06 2.02 8.84
C ILE A 388 -8.34 2.76 9.98
N GLY A 389 -9.08 3.52 10.79
CA GLY A 389 -8.53 4.16 11.99
C GLY A 389 -8.83 3.34 13.24
N LEU A 390 -7.80 2.76 13.84
CA LEU A 390 -7.87 2.06 15.12
C LEU A 390 -7.75 3.09 16.26
N VAL A 391 -8.80 3.20 17.06
CA VAL A 391 -8.87 4.20 18.15
C VAL A 391 -8.45 3.58 19.48
N THR A 392 -7.69 4.33 20.27
CA THR A 392 -7.33 4.00 21.66
C THR A 392 -7.72 5.18 22.55
N ALA A 393 -8.64 4.98 23.49
CA ALA A 393 -9.04 6.01 24.46
C ALA A 393 -8.03 6.09 25.62
N LEU A 394 -7.59 7.29 25.96
CA LEU A 394 -6.61 7.56 27.02
C LEU A 394 -7.28 7.79 28.38
N ASP A 395 -8.50 8.32 28.39
CA ASP A 395 -9.35 8.51 29.58
C ASP A 395 -10.65 7.70 29.43
N GLY A 396 -11.32 7.42 30.54
CA GLY A 396 -12.50 6.56 30.63
C GLY A 396 -12.44 5.56 31.77
N ILE A 397 -13.49 4.75 31.89
CA ILE A 397 -13.55 3.68 32.88
C ILE A 397 -12.46 2.65 32.56
N PRO A 398 -11.70 2.14 33.53
CA PRO A 398 -10.70 1.10 33.29
C PRO A 398 -11.28 -0.11 32.56
N LEU A 399 -10.55 -0.62 31.57
CA LEU A 399 -10.90 -1.86 30.88
C LEU A 399 -10.92 -3.03 31.88
N PRO A 400 -11.92 -3.93 31.84
CA PRO A 400 -11.95 -5.12 32.68
C PRO A 400 -10.72 -6.01 32.47
N GLU A 401 -10.20 -6.66 33.53
CA GLU A 401 -8.93 -7.42 33.48
C GLU A 401 -8.89 -8.56 32.44
N ARG A 402 -10.04 -9.04 31.99
CA ARG A 402 -10.16 -10.13 31.00
C ARG A 402 -10.42 -9.66 29.57
N GLU A 403 -10.48 -8.35 29.35
CA GLU A 403 -10.73 -7.76 28.03
C GLU A 403 -9.47 -7.06 27.51
N TYR A 404 -9.25 -7.16 26.20
CA TYR A 404 -8.14 -6.50 25.51
C TYR A 404 -8.59 -5.30 24.67
N VAL A 405 -9.90 -5.22 24.40
CA VAL A 405 -10.53 -4.21 23.56
C VAL A 405 -11.84 -3.81 24.24
N ALA A 406 -12.05 -2.50 24.37
CA ALA A 406 -13.22 -1.91 24.99
C ALA A 406 -14.50 -2.18 24.21
N SER A 407 -15.60 -2.33 24.95
CA SER A 407 -16.93 -2.47 24.37
C SER A 407 -17.34 -1.22 23.58
N PRO A 408 -18.09 -1.37 22.47
CA PRO A 408 -18.50 -0.26 21.63
C PRO A 408 -19.51 0.64 22.35
N VAL A 409 -19.41 1.95 22.15
CA VAL A 409 -20.29 2.97 22.72
C VAL A 409 -20.92 3.76 21.58
N THR A 410 -22.22 4.03 21.62
CA THR A 410 -22.89 4.70 20.51
C THR A 410 -23.23 6.16 20.80
N GLY A 411 -23.27 6.99 19.76
CA GLY A 411 -23.72 8.39 19.83
C GLY A 411 -22.71 9.35 20.47
N HIS A 412 -21.42 9.12 20.24
CA HIS A 412 -20.31 10.05 20.49
C HIS A 412 -19.70 10.59 19.17
N ASN A 413 -20.46 10.47 18.07
CA ASN A 413 -20.11 10.96 16.73
C ASN A 413 -18.68 10.57 16.26
N ASP A 414 -18.38 9.26 16.25
CA ASP A 414 -17.08 8.72 15.82
C ASP A 414 -15.89 9.35 16.56
N TYR A 415 -15.95 9.34 17.90
CA TYR A 415 -14.96 9.88 18.83
C TYR A 415 -14.69 11.40 18.73
N GLN A 416 -15.49 12.14 17.96
CA GLN A 416 -15.38 13.61 17.89
C GLN A 416 -16.02 14.30 19.11
N ASP A 417 -16.96 13.63 19.79
CA ASP A 417 -17.54 14.12 21.04
C ASP A 417 -17.03 13.27 22.22
N GLY A 418 -15.91 13.69 22.81
CA GLY A 418 -15.31 13.03 23.97
C GLY A 418 -16.20 13.09 25.21
N SER A 419 -17.00 14.15 25.38
CA SER A 419 -17.88 14.31 26.54
C SER A 419 -19.03 13.30 26.50
N ALA A 420 -19.65 13.12 25.34
CA ALA A 420 -20.65 12.08 25.11
C ALA A 420 -20.07 10.67 25.31
N PHE A 421 -18.83 10.42 24.87
CA PHE A 421 -18.14 9.14 25.10
C PHE A 421 -18.00 8.83 26.59
N LEU A 422 -17.54 9.79 27.40
CA LEU A 422 -17.35 9.59 28.84
C LEU A 422 -18.67 9.48 29.61
N THR A 423 -19.68 10.28 29.24
CA THR A 423 -21.00 10.26 29.88
C THR A 423 -21.72 8.93 29.68
N LYS A 424 -21.44 8.24 28.57
CA LYS A 424 -22.00 6.93 28.25
C LYS A 424 -21.14 5.76 28.74
N ASN A 425 -20.33 5.98 29.78
CA ASN A 425 -19.46 4.97 30.39
C ASN A 425 -18.41 4.38 29.42
N GLY A 426 -17.87 5.20 28.52
CA GLY A 426 -16.74 4.83 27.67
C GLY A 426 -15.54 4.32 28.46
N GLN A 427 -14.92 3.24 27.98
CA GLN A 427 -13.80 2.58 28.62
C GLN A 427 -12.47 3.06 28.02
N ARG A 428 -11.44 3.23 28.86
CA ARG A 428 -10.07 3.54 28.41
C ARG A 428 -9.40 2.29 27.81
N GLY A 429 -8.50 2.48 26.85
CA GLY A 429 -7.78 1.42 26.15
C GLY A 429 -8.17 1.31 24.66
N PRO A 430 -7.71 0.26 23.96
CA PRO A 430 -8.07 0.01 22.56
C PRO A 430 -9.59 -0.11 22.41
N GLN A 431 -10.19 0.58 21.45
CA GLN A 431 -11.63 0.55 21.21
C GLN A 431 -12.00 -0.51 20.17
N LEU A 432 -13.19 -1.09 20.26
CA LEU A 432 -13.68 -2.06 19.28
C LEU A 432 -14.04 -1.40 17.96
N ASP A 433 -14.78 -0.29 18.02
CA ASP A 433 -15.19 0.46 16.82
C ASP A 433 -13.99 1.12 16.14
N VAL A 434 -14.11 1.26 14.82
CA VAL A 434 -13.06 1.80 13.96
C VAL A 434 -13.56 3.03 13.22
N LEU A 435 -12.65 3.96 12.93
CA LEU A 435 -12.92 5.07 12.02
C LEU A 435 -12.84 4.58 10.59
N ARG A 436 -13.89 4.89 9.82
CA ARG A 436 -13.95 4.61 8.37
C ARG A 436 -13.18 5.68 7.60
N PRO A 437 -12.98 5.55 6.28
CA PRO A 437 -12.32 6.59 5.49
C PRO A 437 -13.05 7.94 5.61
N GLY A 438 -12.31 8.99 5.97
CA GLY A 438 -12.86 10.29 6.31
C GLY A 438 -11.88 11.17 7.08
N THR A 439 -12.28 12.41 7.36
CA THR A 439 -11.52 13.34 8.21
C THR A 439 -12.27 13.54 9.51
N TYR A 440 -11.63 13.23 10.63
CA TYR A 440 -12.21 13.29 11.97
C TYR A 440 -11.42 14.25 12.85
N TYR A 441 -12.11 15.20 13.49
CA TYR A 441 -11.52 16.16 14.43
C TYR A 441 -11.55 15.60 15.86
N VAL A 442 -10.83 14.49 16.07
CA VAL A 442 -10.72 13.84 17.38
C VAL A 442 -9.73 14.59 18.27
N ASN A 443 -10.00 14.65 19.57
CA ASN A 443 -9.08 15.25 20.54
C ASN A 443 -7.89 14.30 20.81
N PRO A 444 -6.64 14.64 20.43
CA PRO A 444 -5.48 13.77 20.66
C PRO A 444 -5.14 13.55 22.14
N PHE A 445 -5.58 14.43 23.04
CA PHE A 445 -5.43 14.21 24.48
C PHE A 445 -6.41 13.16 25.02
N MET A 446 -7.49 12.89 24.29
CA MET A 446 -8.50 11.90 24.67
C MET A 446 -8.34 10.58 23.90
N PHE A 447 -8.06 10.67 22.60
CA PHE A 447 -8.04 9.52 21.70
C PHE A 447 -6.76 9.51 20.85
N SER A 448 -6.10 8.37 20.81
CA SER A 448 -5.01 8.09 19.87
C SER A 448 -5.55 7.26 18.69
N VAL A 449 -5.31 7.74 17.46
CA VAL A 449 -5.74 7.05 16.24
C VAL A 449 -4.52 6.50 15.50
N ALA A 450 -4.49 5.18 15.30
CA ALA A 450 -3.50 4.50 14.47
C ALA A 450 -4.14 4.06 13.15
N ILE A 451 -3.44 4.21 12.03
CA ILE A 451 -3.92 3.83 10.71
C ILE A 451 -3.49 2.39 10.42
N ASP A 452 -4.42 1.57 9.91
CA ASP A 452 -4.17 0.18 9.52
C ASP A 452 -4.84 -0.14 8.17
N ASP A 453 -4.45 -1.24 7.56
CA ASP A 453 -4.99 -1.70 6.27
C ASP A 453 -6.36 -2.38 6.43
N VAL A 454 -7.27 -2.08 5.51
CA VAL A 454 -8.56 -2.78 5.44
C VAL A 454 -8.34 -4.24 5.01
N ALA A 455 -9.13 -5.17 5.56
CA ALA A 455 -9.13 -6.54 5.09
C ALA A 455 -9.81 -6.59 3.71
N VAL A 456 -9.04 -6.94 2.67
CA VAL A 456 -9.53 -7.11 1.30
C VAL A 456 -9.61 -8.60 1.00
N ILE A 457 -10.78 -9.07 0.60
CA ILE A 457 -11.02 -10.45 0.19
C ILE A 457 -11.37 -10.42 -1.29
N GLU A 458 -10.56 -11.07 -2.13
CA GLU A 458 -10.74 -11.07 -3.57
C GLU A 458 -11.76 -12.12 -4.03
N ARG A 459 -12.15 -12.06 -5.30
CA ARG A 459 -13.03 -13.08 -5.88
C ARG A 459 -12.28 -14.41 -5.94
N GLY A 460 -12.95 -15.50 -5.56
CA GLY A 460 -12.33 -16.81 -5.42
C GLY A 460 -11.70 -17.06 -4.05
N GLN A 461 -11.77 -16.08 -3.14
CA GLN A 461 -11.29 -16.20 -1.75
C GLN A 461 -12.43 -16.04 -0.76
N VAL A 462 -12.23 -16.56 0.46
CA VAL A 462 -13.08 -16.32 1.63
C VAL A 462 -12.24 -15.93 2.83
N GLY A 463 -12.75 -15.04 3.65
CA GLY A 463 -12.12 -14.64 4.90
C GLY A 463 -12.68 -15.41 6.09
N VAL A 464 -11.86 -16.23 6.73
CA VAL A 464 -12.19 -16.86 8.00
C VAL A 464 -11.82 -15.89 9.13
N ILE A 465 -12.83 -15.40 9.83
CA ILE A 465 -12.64 -14.42 10.91
C ILE A 465 -12.40 -15.15 12.23
N VAL A 466 -11.43 -14.71 13.01
CA VAL A 466 -11.18 -15.16 14.39
C VAL A 466 -11.44 -13.98 15.31
N SER A 467 -12.44 -14.12 16.19
CA SER A 467 -12.79 -13.10 17.17
C SER A 467 -12.03 -13.31 18.48
N ASN A 468 -11.29 -12.30 18.91
CA ASN A 468 -10.69 -12.21 20.24
C ASN A 468 -11.64 -11.56 21.26
N VAL A 469 -12.80 -11.09 20.82
CA VAL A 469 -13.82 -10.41 21.62
C VAL A 469 -15.12 -11.21 21.63
N GLY A 470 -16.01 -10.94 22.60
CA GLY A 470 -17.26 -11.68 22.79
C GLY A 470 -17.27 -12.56 24.04
N GLU A 471 -18.32 -13.36 24.18
CA GLU A 471 -18.45 -14.30 25.30
C GLU A 471 -17.55 -15.52 25.10
N ASP A 472 -17.10 -16.11 26.21
CA ASP A 472 -16.36 -17.36 26.14
C ASP A 472 -17.32 -18.50 25.72
N PRO A 473 -16.88 -19.45 24.87
CA PRO A 473 -17.75 -20.54 24.41
C PRO A 473 -18.29 -21.36 25.59
N THR A 474 -19.58 -21.70 25.56
CA THR A 474 -20.22 -22.52 26.61
C THR A 474 -19.62 -23.94 26.64
N GLU A 475 -19.61 -24.59 27.80
CA GLU A 475 -19.13 -25.98 27.96
C GLU A 475 -19.82 -26.98 27.03
N GLU A 476 -21.11 -26.77 26.70
CA GLU A 476 -21.82 -27.59 25.71
C GLU A 476 -21.31 -27.38 24.29
N MET A 477 -20.91 -26.16 23.93
CA MET A 477 -20.30 -25.86 22.63
C MET A 477 -18.92 -26.51 22.54
N LYS A 478 -18.10 -26.39 23.61
CA LYS A 478 -16.82 -27.09 23.70
C LYS A 478 -16.99 -28.61 23.53
N LYS A 479 -18.03 -29.21 24.11
CA LYS A 479 -18.32 -30.65 23.96
C LYS A 479 -18.78 -31.05 22.56
N ARG A 480 -19.64 -30.25 21.89
CA ARG A 480 -20.10 -30.52 20.51
C ARG A 480 -18.98 -30.40 19.47
N LEU A 481 -18.00 -29.53 19.73
CA LEU A 481 -16.88 -29.24 18.82
C LEU A 481 -15.62 -30.06 19.12
N GLY A 482 -15.46 -30.58 20.33
CA GLY A 482 -14.33 -31.44 20.76
C GLY A 482 -14.54 -32.95 20.60
N SER A 483 -15.72 -33.43 20.18
CA SER A 483 -16.05 -34.87 20.19
C SER A 483 -15.50 -35.67 19.00
N THR A 484 -14.26 -35.43 18.57
CA THR A 484 -13.57 -36.38 17.66
C THR A 484 -12.07 -36.55 17.87
N GLN A 485 -11.52 -36.24 19.05
CA GLN A 485 -10.16 -36.71 19.39
C GLN A 485 -10.05 -37.16 20.85
N ALA A 486 -10.31 -38.45 21.08
CA ALA A 486 -9.73 -39.16 22.20
C ALA A 486 -8.26 -39.44 21.86
N GLY A 487 -7.34 -38.54 22.23
CA GLY A 487 -5.91 -38.80 22.07
C GLY A 487 -4.94 -37.62 21.96
N ALA A 488 -5.34 -36.36 22.14
CA ALA A 488 -4.39 -35.25 22.22
C ALA A 488 -3.99 -35.00 23.68
N SER A 489 -2.70 -35.11 23.97
CA SER A 489 -2.09 -34.79 25.27
C SER A 489 -2.37 -33.33 25.63
N ALA A 490 -2.71 -33.09 26.91
CA ALA A 490 -3.11 -31.80 27.47
C ALA A 490 -1.97 -30.77 27.61
N GLU A 491 -0.86 -30.92 26.89
CA GLU A 491 0.24 -29.96 26.89
C GLU A 491 0.46 -29.44 25.46
N GLU A 492 0.38 -28.10 25.36
CA GLU A 492 0.49 -27.24 24.17
C GLU A 492 -0.75 -27.08 23.28
N GLY A 493 -1.48 -25.98 23.52
CA GLY A 493 -2.20 -25.24 22.48
C GLY A 493 -3.71 -25.27 22.59
N LYS A 494 -4.31 -24.11 22.91
CA LYS A 494 -5.76 -23.84 22.88
C LYS A 494 -6.44 -24.52 21.69
N GLU A 495 -7.31 -25.50 21.92
CA GLU A 495 -8.22 -26.02 20.90
C GLU A 495 -9.05 -24.85 20.34
N LYS A 496 -8.81 -24.48 19.09
CA LYS A 496 -9.54 -23.38 18.42
C LYS A 496 -10.85 -23.93 17.89
N TYR A 497 -11.93 -23.75 18.62
CA TYR A 497 -13.26 -24.16 18.18
C TYR A 497 -13.85 -23.18 17.15
N VAL A 498 -14.66 -23.72 16.23
CA VAL A 498 -15.55 -22.93 15.37
C VAL A 498 -16.79 -22.55 16.17
N VAL A 499 -17.12 -21.26 16.24
CA VAL A 499 -18.19 -20.73 17.08
C VAL A 499 -19.12 -19.82 16.27
N PRO A 500 -20.40 -19.70 16.67
CA PRO A 500 -21.31 -18.71 16.10
C PRO A 500 -20.86 -17.28 16.42
N LYS A 501 -21.45 -16.33 15.70
CA LYS A 501 -21.20 -14.90 15.89
C LYS A 501 -21.47 -14.46 17.33
N GLY A 502 -20.53 -13.71 17.90
CA GLY A 502 -20.63 -13.14 19.25
C GLY A 502 -19.82 -13.88 20.32
N PHE A 503 -19.28 -15.06 19.99
CA PHE A 503 -18.35 -15.79 20.85
C PHE A 503 -16.89 -15.59 20.43
N ARG A 504 -15.99 -15.68 21.39
CA ARG A 504 -14.54 -15.72 21.15
C ARG A 504 -14.15 -17.03 20.48
N GLY A 505 -13.38 -16.94 19.40
CA GLY A 505 -12.94 -18.10 18.61
C GLY A 505 -13.07 -17.88 17.09
N ILE A 506 -12.85 -18.96 16.34
CA ILE A 506 -12.99 -18.96 14.87
C ILE A 506 -14.47 -18.87 14.53
N GLN A 507 -14.89 -17.90 13.73
CA GLN A 507 -16.30 -17.72 13.39
C GLN A 507 -16.74 -18.74 12.34
N GLU A 508 -17.93 -19.34 12.52
CA GLU A 508 -18.55 -20.26 11.56
C GLU A 508 -18.91 -19.57 10.24
N GLU A 509 -19.38 -18.33 10.32
CA GLU A 509 -19.68 -17.52 9.14
C GLU A 509 -18.40 -16.99 8.49
N VAL A 510 -18.24 -17.25 7.19
CA VAL A 510 -17.14 -16.71 6.39
C VAL A 510 -17.50 -15.37 5.76
N ALA A 511 -16.51 -14.48 5.68
CA ALA A 511 -16.63 -13.24 4.93
C ALA A 511 -16.42 -13.53 3.43
N GLY A 512 -17.41 -13.20 2.60
CA GLY A 512 -17.30 -13.30 1.14
C GLY A 512 -16.40 -12.21 0.54
N PRO A 513 -16.21 -12.18 -0.80
CA PRO A 513 -15.40 -11.17 -1.47
C PRO A 513 -15.88 -9.75 -1.20
N GLY A 514 -14.98 -8.85 -0.81
CA GLY A 514 -15.32 -7.48 -0.41
C GLY A 514 -14.24 -6.80 0.42
N ARG A 515 -14.54 -5.58 0.87
CA ARG A 515 -13.68 -4.81 1.78
C ARG A 515 -14.34 -4.77 3.16
N TYR A 516 -13.60 -5.20 4.18
CA TYR A 516 -14.10 -5.30 5.54
C TYR A 516 -13.27 -4.43 6.49
N TYR A 517 -13.93 -3.44 7.08
CA TYR A 517 -13.36 -2.52 8.07
C TYR A 517 -13.29 -3.18 9.44
N LEU A 518 -12.42 -4.18 9.56
CA LEU A 518 -12.26 -4.99 10.77
C LEU A 518 -11.15 -4.45 11.62
N ASN A 519 -11.42 -4.29 12.92
CA ASN A 519 -10.39 -3.99 13.90
C ASN A 519 -9.46 -5.20 14.08
N ARG A 520 -8.23 -5.15 13.57
CA ARG A 520 -7.28 -6.27 13.64
C ARG A 520 -6.87 -6.65 15.06
N ARG A 521 -7.06 -5.77 16.05
CA ARG A 521 -6.85 -6.09 17.47
C ARG A 521 -7.94 -7.01 18.01
N ALA A 522 -9.18 -6.85 17.54
CA ALA A 522 -10.34 -7.64 17.97
C ALA A 522 -10.60 -8.84 17.05
N PHE A 523 -10.36 -8.71 15.74
CA PHE A 523 -10.69 -9.70 14.72
C PHE A 523 -9.48 -9.97 13.82
N MET A 524 -9.04 -11.22 13.73
CA MET A 524 -8.07 -11.63 12.72
C MET A 524 -8.78 -12.23 11.52
N CYS A 525 -8.38 -11.90 10.30
CA CYS A 525 -8.96 -12.47 9.08
C CYS A 525 -7.90 -13.32 8.37
N TYR A 526 -8.14 -14.63 8.26
CA TYR A 526 -7.35 -15.53 7.43
C TYR A 526 -8.01 -15.65 6.05
N ILE A 527 -7.28 -15.25 5.02
CA ILE A 527 -7.76 -15.34 3.64
C ILE A 527 -7.45 -16.76 3.14
N ILE A 528 -8.49 -17.47 2.68
CA ILE A 528 -8.40 -18.83 2.17
C ILE A 528 -8.87 -18.83 0.72
N ASP A 529 -8.05 -19.39 -0.17
CA ASP A 529 -8.42 -19.58 -1.57
C ASP A 529 -9.43 -20.74 -1.69
N THR A 530 -10.53 -20.48 -2.38
CA THR A 530 -11.61 -21.45 -2.65
C THR A 530 -11.60 -21.97 -4.08
N THR A 531 -10.66 -21.48 -4.88
CA THR A 531 -10.32 -21.98 -6.21
C THR A 531 -9.48 -23.25 -6.09
N ASN A 532 -9.27 -23.93 -7.23
CA ASN A 532 -8.41 -25.10 -7.28
C ASN A 532 -6.95 -24.66 -7.06
N ILE A 533 -6.33 -25.18 -6.01
CA ILE A 533 -4.91 -24.99 -5.71
C ILE A 533 -4.17 -26.21 -6.23
N THR A 534 -3.14 -25.98 -7.03
CA THR A 534 -2.29 -27.06 -7.58
C THR A 534 -0.96 -27.08 -6.85
N ILE A 535 -0.57 -28.24 -6.37
CA ILE A 535 0.68 -28.47 -5.65
C ILE A 535 1.52 -29.46 -6.45
N ASP A 536 2.74 -29.05 -6.80
CA ASP A 536 3.60 -29.77 -7.73
C ASP A 536 4.87 -30.29 -7.03
N TRP A 537 5.17 -31.57 -7.25
CA TRP A 537 6.42 -32.25 -6.95
C TRP A 537 7.14 -32.53 -8.27
N ASP A 538 8.13 -31.72 -8.62
CA ASP A 538 8.89 -31.87 -9.87
C ASP A 538 10.34 -31.37 -9.73
N ASP A 539 11.14 -31.54 -10.79
CA ASP A 539 12.56 -31.19 -10.90
C ASP A 539 12.76 -29.82 -11.60
N GLN A 540 11.71 -28.99 -11.64
CA GLN A 540 11.74 -27.67 -12.24
C GLN A 540 12.07 -26.61 -11.19
N ALA A 541 12.77 -25.54 -11.59
CA ALA A 541 13.23 -24.50 -10.65
C ALA A 541 12.09 -23.71 -9.96
N GLU A 542 10.85 -23.77 -10.47
CA GLU A 542 9.69 -23.05 -9.92
C GLU A 542 8.71 -23.94 -9.13
N THR A 543 9.00 -25.23 -8.92
CA THR A 543 8.11 -26.11 -8.15
C THR A 543 8.33 -25.99 -6.64
N ARG A 544 7.25 -26.15 -5.88
CA ARG A 544 7.26 -26.00 -4.40
C ARG A 544 8.00 -27.15 -3.70
N PHE A 545 8.07 -28.33 -4.34
CA PHE A 545 8.74 -29.51 -3.80
C PHE A 545 9.52 -30.25 -4.90
N ASP A 546 10.58 -30.95 -4.50
CA ASP A 546 11.37 -31.82 -5.37
C ASP A 546 10.61 -33.11 -5.74
N GLN A 547 11.08 -33.80 -6.78
CA GLN A 547 10.54 -35.11 -7.19
C GLN A 547 10.63 -36.14 -6.04
N LEU A 548 9.59 -36.96 -5.92
CA LEU A 548 9.54 -38.01 -4.90
C LEU A 548 10.46 -39.15 -5.30
N THR A 549 11.44 -39.47 -4.45
CA THR A 549 12.34 -40.60 -4.66
C THR A 549 11.86 -41.79 -3.82
N VAL A 550 11.35 -42.82 -4.48
CA VAL A 550 10.78 -44.02 -3.84
C VAL A 550 11.53 -45.28 -4.26
N ILE A 551 11.53 -46.31 -3.41
CA ILE A 551 12.21 -47.59 -3.70
C ILE A 551 11.16 -48.64 -4.04
N SER A 552 11.37 -49.34 -5.16
CA SER A 552 10.48 -50.41 -5.62
C SER A 552 10.66 -51.72 -4.84
N LYS A 553 9.74 -52.67 -5.02
CA LYS A 553 9.83 -54.02 -4.42
C LYS A 553 11.12 -54.77 -4.79
N ASP A 554 11.63 -54.53 -6.00
CA ASP A 554 12.86 -55.10 -6.54
C ASP A 554 14.13 -54.29 -6.19
N GLY A 555 14.00 -53.26 -5.34
CA GLY A 555 15.12 -52.53 -4.75
C GLY A 555 15.68 -51.39 -5.61
N PHE A 556 14.97 -50.98 -6.66
CA PHE A 556 15.40 -49.90 -7.55
C PHE A 556 14.82 -48.55 -7.11
N PRO A 557 15.61 -47.46 -7.11
CA PRO A 557 15.09 -46.12 -6.86
C PRO A 557 14.34 -45.61 -8.09
N ILE A 558 13.14 -45.06 -7.89
CA ILE A 558 12.29 -44.48 -8.92
C ILE A 558 12.01 -43.03 -8.52
N GLN A 559 12.15 -42.10 -9.47
CA GLN A 559 11.74 -40.72 -9.26
C GLN A 559 10.36 -40.50 -9.88
N VAL A 560 9.42 -39.96 -9.09
CA VAL A 560 8.03 -39.75 -9.50
C VAL A 560 7.68 -38.28 -9.36
N SER A 561 7.28 -37.66 -10.47
CA SER A 561 6.68 -36.31 -10.47
C SER A 561 5.18 -36.43 -10.24
N VAL A 562 4.65 -35.65 -9.29
CA VAL A 562 3.24 -35.71 -8.88
C VAL A 562 2.66 -34.30 -8.87
N LYS A 563 1.40 -34.16 -9.28
CA LYS A 563 0.60 -32.95 -9.09
C LYS A 563 -0.66 -33.28 -8.31
N VAL A 564 -0.94 -32.51 -7.27
CA VAL A 564 -2.14 -32.67 -6.45
C VAL A 564 -2.96 -31.40 -6.57
N VAL A 565 -4.21 -31.57 -6.99
CA VAL A 565 -5.17 -30.47 -7.08
C VAL A 565 -6.14 -30.60 -5.91
N ILE A 566 -6.16 -29.58 -5.06
CA ILE A 566 -7.06 -29.49 -3.92
C ILE A 566 -7.98 -28.29 -4.06
N ARG A 567 -9.08 -28.31 -3.33
CA ARG A 567 -9.99 -27.18 -3.19
C ARG A 567 -10.52 -27.13 -1.76
N VAL A 568 -10.67 -25.93 -1.22
CA VAL A 568 -11.38 -25.71 0.04
C VAL A 568 -12.75 -25.13 -0.26
N ARG A 569 -13.81 -25.77 0.25
CA ARG A 569 -15.16 -25.22 0.10
C ARG A 569 -15.37 -24.07 1.10
N PRO A 570 -16.09 -23.00 0.74
CA PRO A 570 -16.37 -21.87 1.64
C PRO A 570 -16.93 -22.25 3.01
N ASP A 571 -17.89 -23.18 3.05
CA ASP A 571 -18.56 -23.67 4.26
C ASP A 571 -17.62 -24.46 5.19
N GLN A 572 -16.53 -25.00 4.63
CA GLN A 572 -15.58 -25.86 5.32
C GLN A 572 -14.32 -25.12 5.77
N ALA A 573 -14.06 -23.93 5.22
CA ALA A 573 -12.85 -23.15 5.49
C ALA A 573 -12.61 -22.85 6.99
N PRO A 574 -13.62 -22.49 7.82
CA PRO A 574 -13.41 -22.29 9.26
C PRO A 574 -12.89 -23.54 9.98
N TYR A 575 -13.39 -24.71 9.60
CA TYR A 575 -12.99 -25.98 10.20
C TYR A 575 -11.59 -26.41 9.75
N MET A 576 -11.20 -26.09 8.52
CA MET A 576 -9.82 -26.27 8.07
C MET A 576 -8.85 -25.39 8.88
N VAL A 577 -9.19 -24.10 9.09
CA VAL A 577 -8.37 -23.16 9.88
C VAL A 577 -8.27 -23.61 11.33
N ALA A 578 -9.35 -24.16 11.90
CA ALA A 578 -9.37 -24.71 13.25
C ALA A 578 -8.36 -25.86 13.44
N LYS A 579 -8.26 -26.77 12.47
CA LYS A 579 -7.39 -27.95 12.54
C LYS A 579 -5.94 -27.67 12.18
N VAL A 580 -5.71 -26.88 11.13
CA VAL A 580 -4.39 -26.78 10.47
C VAL A 580 -3.83 -25.36 10.52
N GLY A 581 -4.68 -24.36 10.79
CA GLY A 581 -4.30 -22.95 10.86
C GLY A 581 -4.28 -22.26 9.50
N SER A 582 -3.41 -22.69 8.60
CA SER A 582 -3.23 -22.08 7.27
C SER A 582 -3.14 -23.12 6.15
N ILE A 583 -3.33 -22.67 4.90
CA ILE A 583 -3.17 -23.54 3.72
C ILE A 583 -1.71 -24.00 3.56
N ASP A 584 -0.73 -23.15 3.88
CA ASP A 584 0.68 -23.52 3.80
C ASP A 584 1.03 -24.62 4.82
N ASN A 585 0.49 -24.53 6.04
CA ASN A 585 0.67 -25.59 7.04
C ASN A 585 0.04 -26.91 6.58
N LEU A 586 -1.13 -26.84 5.92
CA LEU A 586 -1.76 -28.01 5.31
C LEU A 586 -0.87 -28.63 4.25
N ILE A 587 -0.29 -27.81 3.37
CA ILE A 587 0.59 -28.27 2.31
C ILE A 587 1.86 -28.92 2.87
N LEU A 588 2.55 -28.25 3.80
CA LEU A 588 3.85 -28.66 4.32
C LEU A 588 3.77 -29.83 5.30
N HIS A 589 2.80 -29.81 6.22
CA HIS A 589 2.76 -30.76 7.34
C HIS A 589 1.75 -31.88 7.17
N VAL A 590 0.81 -31.76 6.24
CA VAL A 590 -0.22 -32.79 6.01
C VAL A 590 -0.09 -33.38 4.61
N ILE A 591 -0.24 -32.57 3.56
CA ILE A 591 -0.29 -33.06 2.18
C ILE A 591 1.06 -33.65 1.76
N HIS A 592 2.16 -32.94 1.99
CA HIS A 592 3.48 -33.42 1.56
C HIS A 592 3.86 -34.76 2.22
N PRO A 593 3.80 -34.93 3.56
CA PRO A 593 4.09 -36.22 4.20
C PRO A 593 3.11 -37.33 3.79
N MET A 594 1.83 -36.99 3.57
CA MET A 594 0.82 -37.94 3.11
C MET A 594 1.15 -38.48 1.72
N ILE A 595 1.42 -37.59 0.76
CA ILE A 595 1.71 -37.94 -0.62
C ILE A 595 3.00 -38.75 -0.70
N ASP A 596 4.06 -38.29 -0.02
CA ASP A 596 5.33 -39.02 0.10
C ASP A 596 5.11 -40.44 0.65
N SER A 597 4.37 -40.57 1.75
CA SER A 597 4.05 -41.86 2.36
C SER A 597 3.20 -42.75 1.44
N SER A 598 2.20 -42.20 0.75
CA SER A 598 1.33 -42.95 -0.16
C SER A 598 2.13 -43.54 -1.32
N PHE A 599 2.96 -42.74 -2.00
CA PHE A 599 3.76 -43.20 -3.12
C PHE A 599 4.88 -44.16 -2.68
N ARG A 600 5.53 -43.92 -1.53
CA ARG A 600 6.50 -44.87 -0.96
C ARG A 600 5.87 -46.23 -0.67
N ASN A 601 4.68 -46.25 -0.04
CA ASN A 601 3.97 -47.48 0.26
C ASN A 601 3.56 -48.22 -1.02
N GLN A 602 3.03 -47.51 -2.02
CA GLN A 602 2.68 -48.11 -3.31
C GLN A 602 3.89 -48.69 -4.03
N ALA A 603 4.99 -47.93 -4.14
CA ALA A 603 6.22 -48.37 -4.78
C ALA A 603 6.81 -49.62 -4.12
N SER A 604 6.75 -49.73 -2.78
CA SER A 604 7.26 -50.92 -2.09
C SER A 604 6.52 -52.23 -2.41
N THR A 605 5.29 -52.15 -2.95
CA THR A 605 4.47 -53.32 -3.28
C THR A 605 4.59 -53.79 -4.74
N ALA A 606 5.03 -52.92 -5.64
CA ALA A 606 5.16 -53.20 -7.08
C ALA A 606 6.64 -53.22 -7.52
N SER A 607 6.96 -54.02 -8.54
CA SER A 607 8.26 -53.89 -9.21
C SER A 607 8.32 -52.58 -10.01
N ALA A 608 9.51 -52.06 -10.25
CA ALA A 608 9.68 -50.77 -10.90
C ALA A 608 9.02 -50.69 -12.30
N MET A 609 9.06 -51.79 -13.05
CA MET A 609 8.43 -51.88 -14.37
C MET A 609 6.90 -51.98 -14.30
N ASN A 610 6.38 -52.76 -13.34
CA ASN A 610 4.94 -52.87 -13.16
C ASN A 610 4.36 -51.53 -12.73
N PHE A 611 5.06 -50.79 -11.87
CA PHE A 611 4.66 -49.45 -11.44
C PHE A 611 4.52 -48.46 -12.63
N LEU A 612 5.38 -48.56 -13.64
CA LEU A 612 5.26 -47.78 -14.88
C LEU A 612 4.05 -48.24 -15.72
N GLN A 613 3.84 -49.54 -15.87
CA GLN A 613 2.76 -50.11 -16.68
C GLN A 613 1.37 -49.89 -16.08
N SER A 614 1.23 -49.99 -14.76
CA SER A 614 -0.02 -49.82 -14.02
C SER A 614 -0.20 -48.40 -13.47
N ARG A 615 0.41 -47.38 -14.10
CA ARG A 615 0.34 -45.97 -13.66
C ARG A 615 -1.08 -45.50 -13.36
N SER A 616 -2.05 -45.86 -14.20
CA SER A 616 -3.45 -45.45 -14.02
C SER A 616 -4.06 -46.01 -12.73
N GLU A 617 -3.73 -47.25 -12.39
CA GLU A 617 -4.21 -47.89 -11.16
C GLU A 617 -3.55 -47.27 -9.94
N GLU A 618 -2.23 -47.04 -9.98
CA GLU A 618 -1.50 -46.42 -8.87
C GLU A 618 -1.97 -44.98 -8.63
N GLN A 619 -2.26 -44.22 -9.70
CA GLN A 619 -2.85 -42.89 -9.59
C GLN A 619 -4.23 -42.94 -8.90
N THR A 620 -5.09 -43.88 -9.28
CA THR A 620 -6.43 -44.02 -8.68
C THR A 620 -6.35 -44.43 -7.20
N LYS A 621 -5.39 -45.28 -6.84
CA LYS A 621 -5.13 -45.66 -5.44
C LYS A 621 -4.62 -44.46 -4.63
N ALA A 622 -3.71 -43.65 -5.19
CA ALA A 622 -3.18 -42.46 -4.53
C ALA A 622 -4.28 -41.41 -4.32
N GLU A 623 -5.11 -41.19 -5.35
CA GLU A 623 -6.23 -40.24 -5.29
C GLU A 623 -7.30 -40.65 -4.26
N SER A 624 -7.72 -41.92 -4.25
CA SER A 624 -8.72 -42.41 -3.29
C SER A 624 -8.23 -42.29 -1.84
N ARG A 625 -6.94 -42.58 -1.60
CA ARG A 625 -6.33 -42.41 -0.28
C ARG A 625 -6.22 -40.94 0.12
N ALA A 626 -5.73 -40.09 -0.77
CA ALA A 626 -5.63 -38.65 -0.53
C ALA A 626 -7.00 -38.02 -0.25
N ARG A 627 -8.06 -38.47 -0.95
CA ARG A 627 -9.43 -38.00 -0.71
C ARG A 627 -9.90 -38.31 0.72
N ILE A 628 -9.73 -39.55 1.19
CA ILE A 628 -10.14 -39.97 2.54
C ILE A 628 -9.36 -39.21 3.63
N ASP A 629 -8.06 -39.02 3.43
CA ASP A 629 -7.21 -38.39 4.43
C ASP A 629 -7.43 -36.87 4.48
N LEU A 630 -7.61 -36.19 3.33
CA LEU A 630 -7.84 -34.75 3.26
C LEU A 630 -9.24 -34.33 3.73
N GLU A 631 -10.24 -35.21 3.58
CA GLU A 631 -11.59 -34.96 4.09
C GLU A 631 -11.59 -34.75 5.61
N ARG A 632 -10.69 -35.41 6.36
CA ARG A 632 -10.53 -35.22 7.83
C ARG A 632 -10.08 -33.82 8.23
N TYR A 633 -9.46 -33.10 7.28
CA TYR A 633 -9.01 -31.73 7.41
C TYR A 633 -9.96 -30.73 6.74
N HIS A 634 -11.14 -31.19 6.29
CA HIS A 634 -12.16 -30.39 5.63
C HIS A 634 -11.69 -29.79 4.28
N VAL A 635 -10.83 -30.54 3.57
CA VAL A 635 -10.26 -30.15 2.26
C VAL A 635 -10.69 -31.18 1.22
N GLU A 636 -11.14 -30.71 0.06
CA GLU A 636 -11.56 -31.56 -1.04
C GLU A 636 -10.35 -31.87 -1.95
N CYS A 637 -10.08 -33.16 -2.17
CA CYS A 637 -9.11 -33.61 -3.16
C CYS A 637 -9.81 -33.75 -4.52
N VAL A 638 -9.47 -32.88 -5.47
CA VAL A 638 -10.05 -32.90 -6.83
C VAL A 638 -9.39 -34.01 -7.65
N SER A 639 -8.07 -34.05 -7.68
CA SER A 639 -7.32 -35.07 -8.41
C SER A 639 -5.87 -35.19 -7.93
N VAL A 640 -5.33 -36.40 -8.00
CA VAL A 640 -3.89 -36.66 -7.87
C VAL A 640 -3.40 -37.19 -9.21
N LEU A 641 -2.41 -36.53 -9.80
CA LEU A 641 -1.87 -36.86 -11.12
C LEU A 641 -0.41 -37.27 -10.99
N ILE A 642 -0.06 -38.44 -11.51
CA ILE A 642 1.34 -38.79 -11.74
C ILE A 642 1.69 -38.17 -13.08
N CYS A 643 2.75 -37.37 -13.20
CA CYS A 643 3.15 -36.73 -14.45
C CYS A 643 4.21 -37.54 -15.19
N GLN A 644 5.34 -37.80 -14.54
CA GLN A 644 6.49 -38.51 -15.09
C GLN A 644 7.03 -39.51 -14.07
N ILE A 645 7.49 -40.66 -14.57
CA ILE A 645 8.19 -41.68 -13.80
C ILE A 645 9.55 -41.84 -14.47
N LYS A 646 10.64 -41.50 -13.78
CA LYS A 646 12.01 -41.76 -14.24
C LYS A 646 12.51 -43.05 -13.57
N LEU A 647 12.84 -44.03 -14.40
CA LEU A 647 13.47 -45.28 -14.00
C LEU A 647 15.00 -45.19 -14.19
N PRO A 648 15.81 -45.93 -13.41
CA PRO A 648 17.24 -46.05 -13.65
C PRO A 648 17.55 -46.65 -15.03
N GLU A 649 18.57 -46.13 -15.73
CA GLU A 649 18.91 -46.56 -17.09
C GLU A 649 19.33 -48.04 -17.19
N ASP A 650 19.96 -48.58 -16.14
CA ASP A 650 20.41 -49.97 -16.10
C ASP A 650 19.25 -50.98 -16.27
N LEU A 651 18.09 -50.67 -15.69
CA LEU A 651 16.88 -51.48 -15.84
C LEU A 651 16.34 -51.42 -17.27
N MET A 652 16.35 -50.23 -17.88
CA MET A 652 15.88 -50.06 -19.25
C MET A 652 16.80 -50.78 -20.25
N GLN A 653 18.11 -50.73 -20.05
CA GLN A 653 19.07 -51.42 -20.90
C GLN A 653 18.94 -52.95 -20.79
N THR A 654 18.74 -53.49 -19.58
CA THR A 654 18.56 -54.94 -19.39
C THR A 654 17.25 -55.44 -19.99
N GLN A 655 16.14 -54.70 -19.85
CA GLN A 655 14.88 -54.98 -20.53
C GLN A 655 15.02 -54.90 -22.06
N THR A 656 15.65 -53.84 -22.57
CA THR A 656 15.88 -53.66 -24.01
C THR A 656 16.71 -54.82 -24.56
N LYS A 657 17.78 -55.22 -23.86
CA LYS A 657 18.57 -56.42 -24.19
C LYS A 657 17.74 -57.70 -24.15
N ARG A 658 16.86 -57.87 -23.15
CA ARG A 658 15.97 -59.03 -23.05
C ARG A 658 14.97 -59.08 -24.21
N ILE A 659 14.33 -57.96 -24.54
CA ILE A 659 13.40 -57.86 -25.67
C ILE A 659 14.12 -58.13 -26.99
N ILE A 660 15.31 -57.56 -27.19
CA ILE A 660 16.14 -57.84 -28.37
C ILE A 660 16.51 -59.32 -28.43
N ALA A 661 16.88 -59.93 -27.31
CA ALA A 661 17.20 -61.36 -27.25
C ALA A 661 15.98 -62.24 -27.55
N GLU A 662 14.79 -61.90 -27.05
CA GLU A 662 13.53 -62.58 -27.37
C GLU A 662 13.17 -62.42 -28.85
N GLN A 663 13.28 -61.20 -29.40
CA GLN A 663 13.06 -60.93 -30.83
C GLN A 663 14.08 -61.65 -31.71
N GLN A 664 15.36 -61.70 -31.30
CA GLN A 664 16.40 -62.47 -31.97
C GLN A 664 16.11 -63.97 -31.87
N GLN A 665 15.63 -64.47 -30.74
CA GLN A 665 15.26 -65.87 -30.58
C GLN A 665 14.09 -66.25 -31.48
N GLU A 666 13.06 -65.41 -31.58
CA GLU A 666 11.96 -65.57 -32.53
C GLU A 666 12.46 -65.52 -33.98
N MET A 667 13.33 -64.56 -34.32
CA MET A 667 13.96 -64.47 -35.65
C MET A 667 14.77 -65.73 -35.97
N TYR A 668 15.61 -66.22 -35.05
CA TYR A 668 16.39 -67.45 -35.22
C TYR A 668 15.49 -68.68 -35.37
N LYS A 669 14.38 -68.78 -34.63
CA LYS A 669 13.39 -69.86 -34.81
C LYS A 669 12.74 -69.79 -36.19
N MET A 670 12.42 -68.59 -36.67
CA MET A 670 11.86 -68.38 -38.00
C MET A 670 12.89 -68.66 -39.10
N GLU A 671 14.16 -68.26 -38.93
CA GLU A 671 15.28 -68.61 -39.81
C GLU A 671 15.55 -70.11 -39.82
N GLN A 672 15.54 -70.79 -38.67
CA GLN A 672 15.70 -72.25 -38.57
C GLN A 672 14.55 -72.98 -39.27
N ARG A 673 13.30 -72.52 -39.12
CA ARG A 673 12.16 -73.05 -39.89
C ARG A 673 12.34 -72.85 -41.39
N SER A 674 12.74 -71.65 -41.81
CA SER A 674 12.97 -71.33 -43.23
C SER A 674 14.17 -72.10 -43.82
N GLN A 675 15.23 -72.30 -43.04
CA GLN A 675 16.38 -73.11 -43.44
C GLN A 675 16.04 -74.61 -43.47
N ALA A 676 15.26 -75.12 -42.52
CA ALA A 676 14.79 -76.50 -42.52
C ALA A 676 13.91 -76.77 -43.75
N GLU A 677 12.97 -75.87 -44.08
CA GLU A 677 12.18 -75.93 -45.32
C GLU A 677 13.08 -75.87 -46.58
N ARG A 678 14.12 -75.03 -46.59
CA ARG A 678 15.11 -75.00 -47.67
C ARG A 678 15.92 -76.29 -47.80
N THR A 679 16.40 -76.86 -46.69
CA THR A 679 17.14 -78.13 -46.69
C THR A 679 16.26 -79.29 -47.15
N GLU A 680 14.99 -79.30 -46.75
CA GLU A 680 14.01 -80.30 -47.20
C GLU A 680 13.71 -80.17 -48.70
N MET A 681 13.54 -78.94 -49.20
CA MET A 681 13.45 -78.66 -50.64
C MET A 681 14.70 -79.05 -51.42
N GLU A 682 15.90 -78.73 -50.94
CA GLU A 682 17.16 -79.13 -51.59
C GLU A 682 17.34 -80.65 -51.57
N LYS A 683 16.95 -81.32 -50.49
CA LYS A 683 16.98 -82.79 -50.41
C LYS A 683 16.02 -83.42 -51.42
N MET A 684 14.80 -82.90 -51.54
CA MET A 684 13.85 -83.32 -52.58
C MET A 684 14.41 -83.10 -53.99
N ARG A 685 15.04 -81.95 -54.25
CA ARG A 685 15.71 -81.65 -55.52
C ARG A 685 16.90 -82.57 -55.80
N ALA A 686 17.73 -82.88 -54.80
CA ALA A 686 18.87 -83.78 -54.93
C ALA A 686 18.44 -85.22 -55.25
N THR A 687 17.33 -85.71 -54.67
CA THR A 687 16.71 -86.99 -55.07
C THR A 687 16.16 -86.96 -56.49
N ALA A 688 15.56 -85.84 -56.93
CA ALA A 688 15.05 -85.69 -58.30
C ALA A 688 16.19 -85.59 -59.34
N ASP A 689 17.30 -84.94 -59.00
CA ASP A 689 18.49 -84.82 -59.86
C ASP A 689 19.30 -86.15 -59.95
N GLN A 690 19.13 -87.08 -58.98
CA GLN A 690 19.66 -88.45 -59.06
C GLN A 690 18.77 -89.41 -59.87
N GLN A 691 17.55 -89.01 -60.22
CA GLN A 691 16.61 -89.80 -60.99
C GLN A 691 17.12 -90.22 -62.40
N PRO A 692 17.89 -89.40 -63.15
CA PRO A 692 18.46 -89.81 -64.44
C PRO A 692 19.45 -90.98 -64.29
N THR A 693 20.21 -91.02 -63.19
CA THR A 693 21.27 -92.01 -62.93
C THR A 693 20.69 -93.36 -62.47
N LEU A 694 19.62 -93.33 -61.67
CA LEU A 694 18.87 -94.52 -61.27
C LEU A 694 18.09 -95.12 -62.46
N VAL A 695 17.46 -94.27 -63.27
CA VAL A 695 16.75 -94.69 -64.50
C VAL A 695 17.71 -95.25 -65.55
N ALA A 696 18.91 -94.66 -65.72
CA ALA A 696 19.92 -95.19 -66.66
C ALA A 696 20.41 -96.61 -66.26
N SER A 697 20.55 -96.87 -64.96
CA SER A 697 20.96 -98.19 -64.45
C SER A 697 19.84 -99.24 -64.59
N GLU A 698 18.58 -98.84 -64.40
CA GLU A 698 17.41 -99.70 -64.56
C GLU A 698 17.12 -100.02 -66.04
N ILE A 699 17.32 -99.05 -66.95
CA ILE A 699 17.22 -99.23 -68.41
C ILE A 699 18.34 -100.14 -68.92
N ALA A 700 19.58 -100.03 -68.41
CA ALA A 700 20.68 -100.91 -68.80
C ALA A 700 20.40 -102.39 -68.45
N VAL A 701 19.79 -102.66 -67.28
CA VAL A 701 19.36 -104.01 -66.86
C VAL A 701 18.20 -104.51 -67.72
N LYS A 702 17.25 -103.64 -68.09
CA LYS A 702 16.12 -103.97 -68.98
C LYS A 702 16.55 -104.29 -70.41
N VAL A 703 17.52 -103.55 -70.97
CA VAL A 703 18.08 -103.81 -72.31
C VAL A 703 18.88 -105.11 -72.33
N ALA A 704 19.62 -105.44 -71.26
CA ALA A 704 20.34 -106.71 -71.16
C ALA A 704 19.39 -107.92 -71.04
N THR A 705 18.29 -107.78 -70.29
CA THR A 705 17.27 -108.83 -70.17
C THR A 705 16.45 -109.00 -71.46
N GLN A 706 16.08 -107.90 -72.14
CA GLN A 706 15.41 -107.96 -73.44
C GLN A 706 16.27 -108.57 -74.54
N ARG A 707 17.56 -108.21 -74.63
CA ARG A 707 18.51 -108.86 -75.57
C ARG A 707 18.67 -110.35 -75.31
N LYS A 708 18.61 -110.79 -74.05
CA LYS A 708 18.65 -112.20 -73.67
C LYS A 708 17.40 -112.94 -74.15
N THR A 709 16.19 -112.37 -73.97
CA THR A 709 14.95 -112.96 -74.51
C THR A 709 14.90 -112.95 -76.02
N GLU A 710 15.39 -111.90 -76.68
CA GLU A 710 15.45 -111.80 -78.14
C GLU A 710 16.36 -112.89 -78.72
N MET A 711 17.55 -113.12 -78.14
CA MET A 711 18.44 -114.22 -78.54
C MET A 711 17.84 -115.62 -78.32
N ILE A 712 17.03 -115.82 -77.28
CA ILE A 712 16.34 -117.11 -77.04
C ILE A 712 15.27 -117.34 -78.12
N THR A 713 14.45 -116.33 -78.41
CA THR A 713 13.40 -116.43 -79.44
C THR A 713 13.95 -116.57 -80.87
N LEU A 714 15.12 -115.97 -81.15
CA LEU A 714 15.79 -116.07 -82.45
C LEU A 714 16.52 -117.42 -82.62
N ALA A 715 16.94 -118.05 -81.51
CA ALA A 715 17.49 -119.41 -81.51
C ALA A 715 16.40 -120.49 -81.64
N GLU A 716 15.23 -120.31 -81.00
CA GLU A 716 14.07 -121.21 -81.12
C GLU A 716 13.45 -121.15 -82.53
N GLY A 717 13.28 -119.95 -83.10
CA GLY A 717 12.78 -119.79 -84.48
C GLY A 717 13.70 -120.39 -85.55
N ASN A 718 15.03 -120.34 -85.34
CA ASN A 718 16.00 -120.99 -86.23
C ASN A 718 16.04 -122.52 -86.08
N ALA A 719 15.69 -123.06 -84.91
CA ALA A 719 15.57 -124.50 -84.70
C ALA A 719 14.28 -125.07 -85.34
N GLU A 720 13.18 -124.32 -85.25
CA GLU A 720 11.88 -124.70 -85.83
C GLU A 720 11.88 -124.56 -87.37
N SER A 721 12.56 -123.55 -87.92
CA SER A 721 12.77 -123.40 -89.38
C SER A 721 13.61 -124.55 -89.97
N LYS A 722 14.70 -124.96 -89.30
CA LYS A 722 15.52 -126.10 -89.76
C LYS A 722 14.79 -127.44 -89.65
N ALA A 723 13.85 -127.60 -88.70
CA ALA A 723 13.02 -128.79 -88.59
C ALA A 723 11.98 -128.89 -89.72
N LEU A 724 11.40 -127.76 -90.13
CA LEU A 724 10.45 -127.67 -91.26
C LEU A 724 11.14 -127.87 -92.62
N ASP A 725 12.35 -127.33 -92.81
CA ASP A 725 13.16 -127.57 -94.01
C ASP A 725 13.58 -129.05 -94.15
N GLY A 726 13.86 -129.74 -93.03
CA GLY A 726 14.15 -131.18 -93.01
C GLY A 726 12.97 -132.08 -93.43
N ILE A 727 11.73 -131.67 -93.16
CA ILE A 727 10.52 -132.38 -93.57
C ILE A 727 10.21 -132.15 -95.06
N GLY A 728 10.55 -130.96 -95.59
CA GLY A 728 10.45 -130.62 -97.01
C GLY A 728 11.46 -131.37 -97.88
N GLU A 729 12.72 -131.44 -97.44
CA GLU A 729 13.80 -132.14 -98.14
C GLU A 729 13.55 -133.66 -98.20
N GLY A 730 12.96 -134.25 -97.14
CA GLY A 730 12.58 -135.66 -97.09
C GLY A 730 11.46 -136.05 -98.07
N LYS A 731 10.48 -135.17 -98.33
CA LYS A 731 9.45 -135.40 -99.36
C LYS A 731 9.99 -135.24 -100.78
N ARG A 732 10.93 -134.31 -100.98
CA ARG A 732 11.63 -134.10 -102.26
C ARG A 732 12.52 -135.30 -102.63
N LEU A 733 13.27 -135.84 -101.67
CA LEU A 733 14.12 -137.02 -101.88
C LEU A 733 13.34 -138.29 -102.18
N LYS A 734 12.15 -138.47 -101.58
CA LYS A 734 11.27 -139.62 -101.86
C LYS A 734 10.71 -139.57 -103.29
N ALA A 735 10.28 -138.40 -103.74
CA ALA A 735 9.77 -138.18 -105.10
C ALA A 735 10.85 -138.30 -106.19
N ILE A 736 12.09 -137.90 -105.90
CA ILE A 736 13.24 -138.09 -106.82
C ILE A 736 13.65 -139.56 -106.85
N GLY A 737 13.66 -140.27 -105.70
CA GLY A 737 13.97 -141.69 -105.63
C GLY A 737 12.98 -142.59 -106.38
N ASP A 738 11.68 -142.31 -106.29
CA ASP A 738 10.64 -143.05 -107.02
C ASP A 738 10.70 -142.79 -108.55
N GLY A 739 11.10 -141.58 -108.95
CA GLY A 739 11.32 -141.19 -110.35
C GLY A 739 12.59 -141.79 -110.96
N GLU A 740 13.69 -141.84 -110.21
CA GLU A 740 14.94 -142.48 -110.64
C GLU A 740 14.81 -144.01 -110.68
N ALA A 741 14.07 -144.64 -109.77
CA ALA A 741 13.78 -146.07 -109.82
C ALA A 741 12.99 -146.47 -111.08
N SER A 742 11.98 -145.67 -111.47
CA SER A 742 11.21 -145.90 -112.70
C SER A 742 12.04 -145.69 -113.96
N LYS A 743 12.93 -144.69 -113.97
CA LYS A 743 13.85 -144.42 -115.08
C LYS A 743 14.91 -145.53 -115.22
N ILE A 744 15.47 -146.01 -114.12
CA ILE A 744 16.49 -147.08 -114.11
C ILE A 744 15.89 -148.43 -114.51
N ALA A 745 14.65 -148.73 -114.11
CA ALA A 745 13.95 -149.94 -114.55
C ALA A 745 13.69 -149.91 -116.07
N ALA A 746 13.21 -148.79 -116.62
CA ALA A 746 12.96 -148.63 -118.06
C ALA A 746 14.24 -148.65 -118.90
N ILE A 747 15.33 -148.03 -118.40
CA ILE A 747 16.64 -148.11 -119.04
C ILE A 747 17.17 -149.53 -118.96
N GLY A 748 17.08 -150.22 -117.81
CA GLY A 748 17.54 -151.60 -117.62
C GLY A 748 16.83 -152.61 -118.51
N GLU A 749 15.53 -152.44 -118.74
CA GLU A 749 14.75 -153.26 -119.66
C GLU A 749 15.12 -152.99 -121.13
N ALA A 750 15.38 -151.72 -121.48
CA ALA A 750 15.87 -151.32 -122.79
C ALA A 750 17.32 -151.78 -123.07
N THR A 751 18.22 -151.75 -122.09
CA THR A 751 19.57 -152.31 -122.22
C THR A 751 19.54 -153.83 -122.29
N ALA A 752 18.69 -154.51 -121.53
CA ALA A 752 18.55 -155.97 -121.63
C ALA A 752 18.04 -156.39 -123.02
N GLN A 753 17.07 -155.68 -123.59
CA GLN A 753 16.62 -155.90 -124.97
C GLN A 753 17.69 -155.57 -126.01
N ALA A 754 18.49 -154.51 -125.80
CA ALA A 754 19.60 -154.16 -126.67
C ALA A 754 20.74 -155.19 -126.58
N TYR A 755 21.05 -155.73 -125.40
CA TYR A 755 22.04 -156.79 -125.18
C TYR A 755 21.62 -158.10 -125.85
N ASN A 756 20.35 -158.51 -125.72
CA ASN A 756 19.83 -159.70 -126.42
C ASN A 756 19.92 -159.54 -127.94
N LYS A 757 19.56 -158.36 -128.48
CA LYS A 757 19.66 -158.08 -129.93
C LYS A 757 21.10 -157.93 -130.43
N GLN A 758 22.02 -157.41 -129.61
CA GLN A 758 23.44 -157.33 -129.94
C GLN A 758 24.13 -158.71 -129.86
N GLN A 759 23.67 -159.60 -128.96
CA GLN A 759 24.14 -160.98 -128.87
C GLN A 759 23.72 -161.80 -130.10
N GLU A 760 22.50 -161.60 -130.62
CA GLU A 760 22.04 -162.24 -131.87
C GLU A 760 22.77 -161.74 -133.14
N ALA A 761 23.37 -160.54 -133.14
CA ALA A 761 23.89 -159.90 -134.35
C ALA A 761 25.42 -159.98 -134.55
N ILE A 762 26.24 -159.99 -133.49
CA ILE A 762 27.70 -159.75 -133.63
C ILE A 762 28.57 -160.79 -132.88
N GLY A 763 27.98 -161.71 -132.12
CA GLY A 763 28.72 -162.76 -131.42
C GLY A 763 29.49 -162.27 -130.18
N GLU A 764 29.71 -163.18 -129.23
CA GLU A 764 30.03 -162.88 -127.83
C GLU A 764 31.40 -162.21 -127.58
N GLU A 765 32.33 -162.32 -128.54
CA GLU A 765 33.73 -161.91 -128.34
C GLU A 765 33.99 -160.42 -128.67
N ALA A 766 33.26 -159.84 -129.64
CA ALA A 766 33.49 -158.48 -130.11
C ALA A 766 32.96 -157.38 -129.16
N ILE A 767 31.95 -157.69 -128.32
CA ILE A 767 31.32 -156.74 -127.39
C ILE A 767 32.25 -156.36 -126.22
N LYS A 768 33.20 -157.23 -125.83
CA LYS A 768 34.11 -156.99 -124.69
C LYS A 768 35.15 -155.90 -124.97
N GLN A 769 35.67 -155.79 -126.19
CA GLN A 769 36.73 -154.82 -126.49
C GLN A 769 36.21 -153.39 -126.60
N ILE A 770 35.00 -153.19 -127.13
CA ILE A 770 34.40 -151.85 -127.28
C ILE A 770 34.10 -151.24 -125.90
N LYS A 771 33.62 -152.04 -124.94
CA LYS A 771 33.23 -151.56 -123.61
C LYS A 771 34.40 -151.08 -122.76
N ILE A 772 35.59 -151.68 -122.94
CA ILE A 772 36.80 -151.26 -122.22
C ILE A 772 37.26 -149.87 -122.66
N VAL A 773 37.12 -149.54 -123.95
CA VAL A 773 37.52 -148.22 -124.49
C VAL A 773 36.52 -147.12 -124.06
N GLU A 774 35.22 -147.41 -124.05
CA GLU A 774 34.18 -146.48 -123.55
C GLU A 774 34.39 -146.10 -122.07
N LEU A 775 34.76 -147.07 -121.23
CA LEU A 775 34.97 -146.84 -119.79
C LEU A 775 36.17 -145.94 -119.47
N ILE A 776 37.20 -145.92 -120.33
CA ILE A 776 38.38 -145.06 -120.13
C ILE A 776 38.08 -143.61 -120.51
N ALA A 777 37.32 -143.39 -121.59
CA ALA A 777 36.99 -142.04 -122.06
C ALA A 777 36.09 -141.29 -121.06
N ALA A 778 35.08 -141.97 -120.49
CA ALA A 778 34.14 -141.35 -119.55
C ALA A 778 34.79 -140.95 -118.20
N ALA A 779 35.94 -141.52 -117.84
CA ALA A 779 36.64 -141.22 -116.59
C ALA A 779 37.45 -139.90 -116.63
N ILE A 780 37.76 -139.37 -117.82
CA ILE A 780 38.58 -138.14 -117.98
C ILE A 780 37.70 -136.88 -118.00
N GLU A 781 36.49 -136.94 -118.52
CA GLU A 781 35.64 -135.75 -118.73
C GLU A 781 34.93 -135.23 -117.48
N ASN A 782 34.66 -136.09 -116.48
CA ASN A 782 33.75 -135.74 -115.37
C ASN A 782 34.39 -135.69 -113.96
N GLY A 783 35.71 -135.47 -113.88
CA GLY A 783 36.34 -134.80 -112.72
C GLY A 783 36.15 -135.46 -111.35
N LYS A 784 35.85 -136.76 -111.29
CA LYS A 784 35.74 -137.54 -110.04
C LYS A 784 36.59 -138.80 -110.14
N ILE A 785 37.84 -138.72 -109.67
CA ILE A 785 38.47 -139.61 -108.67
C ILE A 785 39.80 -138.97 -108.19
N LYS A 786 39.68 -138.33 -107.02
CA LYS A 786 40.56 -138.26 -105.83
C LYS A 786 41.99 -138.84 -105.88
N ILE A 787 42.98 -137.98 -105.57
CA ILE A 787 44.27 -138.30 -104.90
C ILE A 787 44.69 -136.98 -104.21
N VAL A 788 44.52 -136.71 -102.91
CA VAL A 788 45.13 -137.35 -101.71
C VAL A 788 44.28 -136.98 -100.46
N PRO A 789 44.32 -137.77 -99.36
CA PRO A 789 43.52 -137.58 -98.14
C PRO A 789 44.30 -136.89 -97.01
N ASP A 790 43.64 -136.13 -96.10
CA ASP A 790 44.28 -135.66 -94.85
C ASP A 790 43.27 -135.23 -93.76
N VAL A 791 42.81 -136.17 -92.90
CA VAL A 791 42.48 -135.96 -91.47
C VAL A 791 42.60 -137.28 -90.68
N LEU A 792 43.46 -137.25 -89.65
CA LEU A 792 43.63 -138.08 -88.43
C LEU A 792 43.95 -139.59 -88.55
N VAL A 793 45.07 -140.02 -87.96
CA VAL A 793 45.17 -140.46 -86.54
C VAL A 793 46.65 -140.76 -86.21
N THR A 794 47.10 -140.20 -85.09
CA THR A 794 48.01 -140.74 -84.07
C THR A 794 48.83 -142.00 -84.41
N GLY A 795 50.17 -141.87 -84.42
CA GLY A 795 51.07 -142.98 -84.09
C GLY A 795 52.32 -143.17 -84.96
N GLY A 796 53.34 -142.32 -84.76
CA GLY A 796 54.75 -142.72 -84.93
C GLY A 796 55.46 -142.38 -86.24
N GLY A 797 56.49 -141.52 -86.15
CA GLY A 797 57.69 -141.61 -86.99
C GLY A 797 57.79 -140.73 -88.25
N SER A 798 58.58 -139.66 -88.14
CA SER A 798 59.58 -139.15 -89.10
C SER A 798 59.31 -139.05 -90.62
N ALA A 799 59.46 -137.80 -91.12
CA ALA A 799 59.96 -137.37 -92.44
C ALA A 799 59.09 -137.71 -93.68
N GLY A 800 58.92 -136.89 -94.70
CA GLY A 800 59.64 -135.70 -95.15
C GLY A 800 59.62 -135.71 -96.69
N ASP A 801 59.39 -134.54 -97.29
CA ASP A 801 59.81 -134.14 -98.64
C ASP A 801 59.01 -134.66 -99.86
N GLY A 802 58.71 -133.76 -100.84
CA GLY A 802 58.28 -134.23 -102.18
C GLY A 802 57.53 -133.29 -103.12
N LEU A 803 56.66 -132.37 -102.67
CA LEU A 803 55.75 -131.66 -103.60
C LEU A 803 56.26 -130.32 -104.14
N MET A 804 57.40 -129.82 -103.63
CA MET A 804 58.11 -128.66 -104.21
C MET A 804 58.96 -129.03 -105.45
N GLY A 805 59.01 -130.31 -105.85
CA GLY A 805 59.88 -130.79 -106.93
C GLY A 805 59.22 -131.02 -108.30
N GLN A 806 57.89 -131.13 -108.39
CA GLN A 806 57.21 -131.49 -109.64
C GLN A 806 56.50 -130.34 -110.36
N LEU A 807 56.28 -129.20 -109.70
CA LEU A 807 55.77 -127.98 -110.35
C LEU A 807 56.83 -127.22 -111.18
N SER A 808 58.11 -127.63 -111.14
CA SER A 808 59.19 -127.05 -111.96
C SER A 808 59.58 -127.87 -113.19
N ARG A 809 58.98 -129.04 -113.45
CA ARG A 809 59.26 -129.88 -114.65
C ARG A 809 58.23 -129.78 -115.79
N LEU A 810 57.07 -129.17 -115.57
CA LEU A 810 55.99 -129.08 -116.57
C LEU A 810 55.90 -127.71 -117.29
N LEU A 811 56.74 -126.74 -116.95
CA LEU A 811 56.85 -125.43 -117.63
C LEU A 811 58.33 -125.01 -117.80
N PRO A 812 59.08 -125.65 -118.70
CA PRO A 812 60.49 -125.33 -118.94
C PRO A 812 60.63 -123.99 -119.68
N GLY A 813 61.36 -123.04 -119.08
CA GLY A 813 61.83 -121.82 -119.76
C GLY A 813 61.51 -120.47 -119.09
N VAL A 814 60.84 -120.45 -117.93
CA VAL A 814 60.51 -119.20 -117.21
C VAL A 814 61.02 -119.26 -115.78
N ASP A 815 61.82 -118.27 -115.38
CA ASP A 815 62.49 -118.13 -114.09
C ASP A 815 61.52 -117.58 -113.01
N LEU A 816 61.00 -118.47 -112.14
CA LEU A 816 59.92 -118.18 -111.16
C LEU A 816 60.40 -117.50 -109.86
N ASN A 817 61.69 -117.28 -109.67
CA ASN A 817 62.24 -116.56 -108.49
C ASN A 817 62.29 -115.03 -108.68
N ALA A 818 61.74 -114.49 -109.79
CA ALA A 818 61.69 -113.06 -110.09
C ALA A 818 60.32 -112.37 -109.85
N LEU A 819 59.27 -113.09 -109.40
CA LEU A 819 57.97 -112.49 -109.01
C LEU A 819 57.91 -112.04 -107.54
N VAL A 820 59.07 -111.86 -106.90
CA VAL A 820 59.23 -111.30 -105.54
C VAL A 820 59.73 -109.83 -105.58
N LYS A 821 59.51 -109.07 -106.67
CA LYS A 821 59.85 -107.63 -106.68
C LYS A 821 58.85 -106.75 -107.42
N LYS A 822 58.27 -105.79 -106.65
CA LYS A 822 57.42 -104.63 -107.01
C LYS A 822 55.99 -104.95 -107.49
N GLN A 823 54.93 -104.26 -107.08
CA GLN A 823 54.58 -103.30 -106.01
C GLN A 823 53.06 -103.05 -106.21
N GLY A 824 52.24 -102.94 -105.17
CA GLY A 824 50.83 -102.51 -105.28
C GLY A 824 49.85 -103.35 -104.48
#